data_AF-A0A8K0NZP1-F1
#
_entry.id   AF-A0A8K0NZP1-F1
#
_cell.length_a   1.000
_cell.length_b   1.000
_cell.length_c   1.000
_cell.angle_alpha   90.00
_cell.angle_beta   90.00
_cell.angle_gamma   90.00
#
_symmetry.space_group_name_H-M   'P 1'
#
loop_
_entity.id
_entity.type
_entity.pdbx_description
1 polymer ?
#
loop_
_entity_poly.entity_id
_entity_poly.type
_entity_poly.pdbx_seq_one_letter_code
_entity_poly.pdbx_strand_id
1 'polypeptide(L)'
;MLHYIVSVSLFTGKNLEHGLRKEGLLSFVREFDGNEWSEEGEGTEVLPSSADTDYLAPDPADLPVSGGGNKKYIRYQRYLRDASMYARVVILSVRGHLVRRFMLAAHSLGMTAGDWIFLDVEIFQGSYWGDHGWELGDGEDVAARTAYEALLRVSLLQPTSPTFCQFAQRVREKARKDYNYTFSDDEEVNFFIGAFYDGVYLLGMALNETLSEGGSILDGITGHVRIDDNGDRDADYSVSDLDPESGRFEVVAHYYGLHRTYSPVEGKRVHWPGGRSTPPPDIPPCGFMGNDPSCRGNDAHVVVLYVSFALGIFLAFTTTLACVTYRHLRVAADLNNMAWRVKREEVHWEIGRPFSSRLGLTQQPLHQTKPVEIDPVNSYELALDRNRPHCSSISSNQSMIPGKVFTTVGIHKGSRVAIKKVMKKKVDVNKKLLWEIKQVRDVTHENTVRFIGACVDPPTILILSEYCHRGSLRDVLSNDHIHLDWNFRMSLIHDILKGMSYLHSSEVGAHGKLRSGNCLIDSRFVLKISDFGLRTLTTPSPPYPPRDSTFYTKLLWVAPELLTETLESPAGIPPATQKGDVYSFAIILEEILVRGSPFEVASHTLTAQEIVERVAQRSSPPFRPTVIVGVMNCDRGAASRGSISDGSQDEVMLHELMERCWSDTPEERPSFEGIRSVVAKRLMKGHCENLMDDLLRRMEQYATNLEALVSEKTDQLSQEKRRSEELLYQVLPRQVAEQLMAGQVVRPEQFECVTVYFSDIVVDFLNDLYSTFDRIIGFYDVYKVETIGDAYMVVSGLPSRNGDAHAREIALMALAILDAVQYVLG
;
A
#
# COMPACT_ATOMS: atom_id res chain seq x y z
N MET A 1 -15.44 -4.23 66.09
CA MET A 1 -16.69 -3.96 65.35
C MET A 1 -16.79 -5.05 64.29
N LEU A 2 -17.52 -6.14 64.55
CA LEU A 2 -18.98 -6.31 64.28
C LEU A 2 -19.22 -6.52 62.77
N HIS A 3 -19.50 -7.74 62.26
CA HIS A 3 -20.76 -8.55 62.35
C HIS A 3 -21.92 -7.93 61.52
N TYR A 4 -22.77 -8.66 60.74
CA TYR A 4 -23.15 -10.09 60.73
C TYR A 4 -23.78 -10.57 59.37
N ILE A 5 -24.40 -11.79 59.35
CA ILE A 5 -25.10 -12.57 58.27
C ILE A 5 -24.18 -13.45 57.41
N VAL A 6 -24.31 -14.79 57.18
CA VAL A 6 -25.19 -15.92 57.61
C VAL A 6 -26.39 -16.34 56.71
N SER A 7 -26.18 -17.25 55.72
CA SER A 7 -27.02 -18.42 55.29
C SER A 7 -26.32 -19.18 54.12
N VAL A 8 -26.41 -20.50 53.79
CA VAL A 8 -27.16 -21.73 54.24
C VAL A 8 -28.56 -21.93 53.60
N SER A 9 -28.95 -23.06 52.94
CA SER A 9 -28.24 -24.26 52.39
C SER A 9 -29.12 -25.17 51.47
N LEU A 10 -28.48 -26.13 50.76
CA LEU A 10 -28.93 -27.47 50.26
C LEU A 10 -29.95 -27.68 49.07
N PHE A 11 -29.44 -28.31 48.00
CA PHE A 11 -29.87 -29.57 47.29
C PHE A 11 -31.29 -29.90 46.74
N THR A 12 -31.27 -30.75 45.67
CA THR A 12 -32.36 -31.49 44.94
C THR A 12 -33.49 -30.70 44.25
N GLY A 13 -34.11 -31.18 43.15
CA GLY A 13 -33.78 -32.35 42.30
C GLY A 13 -34.83 -32.71 41.23
N LYS A 14 -34.34 -33.10 40.03
CA LYS A 14 -34.93 -33.94 38.94
C LYS A 14 -36.39 -33.76 38.40
N ASN A 15 -36.43 -33.85 37.06
CA ASN A 15 -37.41 -34.53 36.18
C ASN A 15 -38.64 -33.79 35.61
N LEU A 16 -39.12 -34.37 34.48
CA LEU A 16 -40.37 -34.13 33.73
C LEU A 16 -40.34 -32.81 32.87
N GLU A 17 -40.61 -32.80 31.56
CA GLU A 17 -41.22 -33.83 30.68
C GLU A 17 -40.87 -33.69 29.18
N HIS A 18 -41.01 -34.81 28.44
CA HIS A 18 -41.20 -34.98 26.97
C HIS A 18 -40.18 -34.36 25.97
N GLY A 19 -39.85 -34.99 24.84
CA GLY A 19 -40.35 -36.26 24.29
C GLY A 19 -39.39 -36.91 23.27
N LEU A 20 -39.59 -38.20 23.00
CA LEU A 20 -38.70 -39.03 22.17
C LEU A 20 -38.83 -38.73 20.67
N ARG A 21 -37.80 -39.12 19.90
CA ARG A 21 -38.00 -40.00 18.73
C ARG A 21 -36.98 -41.16 18.68
N LYS A 22 -37.22 -42.13 19.58
CA LYS A 22 -36.77 -43.54 19.47
C LYS A 22 -37.22 -44.17 18.14
N GLU A 23 -38.21 -43.56 17.49
CA GLU A 23 -38.68 -43.84 16.13
C GLU A 23 -37.56 -43.87 15.08
N GLY A 24 -36.50 -43.05 15.15
CA GLY A 24 -35.51 -42.99 14.06
C GLY A 24 -34.76 -44.30 13.78
N LEU A 25 -34.74 -45.22 14.76
CA LEU A 25 -34.10 -46.54 14.66
C LEU A 25 -35.12 -47.69 14.75
N LEU A 26 -36.28 -47.45 15.37
CA LEU A 26 -37.42 -48.38 15.30
C LEU A 26 -38.19 -48.31 13.97
N SER A 27 -38.19 -47.17 13.26
CA SER A 27 -38.73 -47.08 11.90
C SER A 27 -37.85 -47.84 10.91
N PHE A 28 -36.53 -47.78 11.07
CA PHE A 28 -35.57 -48.52 10.25
C PHE A 28 -35.78 -50.05 10.31
N VAL A 29 -36.35 -50.55 11.41
CA VAL A 29 -36.70 -51.98 11.59
C VAL A 29 -38.17 -52.27 11.26
N ARG A 30 -39.11 -51.38 11.64
CA ARG A 30 -40.55 -51.52 11.33
C ARG A 30 -40.89 -51.27 9.86
N GLU A 31 -40.02 -50.60 9.09
CA GLU A 31 -40.07 -50.48 7.62
C GLU A 31 -39.45 -51.71 6.90
N PHE A 32 -39.29 -52.82 7.64
CA PHE A 32 -38.75 -54.09 7.14
C PHE A 32 -39.61 -55.32 7.46
N ASP A 33 -40.31 -55.35 8.61
CA ASP A 33 -41.38 -56.32 8.92
C ASP A 33 -42.71 -55.58 9.13
N GLY A 34 -43.56 -55.61 8.11
CA GLY A 34 -44.86 -54.92 8.06
C GLY A 34 -45.98 -55.62 8.81
N ASN A 35 -45.76 -55.96 10.09
CA ASN A 35 -46.72 -56.67 10.93
C ASN A 35 -46.75 -56.07 12.35
N GLU A 36 -47.88 -55.50 12.76
CA GLU A 36 -48.13 -55.19 14.18
C GLU A 36 -48.59 -56.46 14.89
N TRP A 37 -47.89 -56.85 15.97
CA TRP A 37 -48.36 -57.84 16.93
C TRP A 37 -48.40 -57.20 18.32
N SER A 38 -49.55 -57.35 18.97
CA SER A 38 -49.81 -56.89 20.34
C SER A 38 -49.62 -58.05 21.32
N GLU A 39 -49.11 -57.75 22.51
CA GLU A 39 -48.99 -58.73 23.59
C GLU A 39 -50.33 -58.85 24.33
N GLU A 40 -51.08 -59.93 24.09
CA GLU A 40 -52.12 -60.44 25.00
C GLU A 40 -52.15 -61.98 24.96
N GLY A 41 -52.45 -62.60 26.10
CA GLY A 41 -52.98 -63.98 26.16
C GLY A 41 -51.99 -65.09 26.50
N GLU A 42 -52.20 -65.74 27.65
CA GLU A 42 -51.70 -67.08 27.95
C GLU A 42 -52.44 -68.13 27.10
N GLY A 43 -51.80 -69.25 26.75
CA GLY A 43 -52.56 -70.43 26.28
C GLY A 43 -51.82 -71.44 25.40
N THR A 44 -51.28 -72.49 26.04
CA THR A 44 -51.08 -73.87 25.51
C THR A 44 -50.99 -74.12 24.00
N GLU A 45 -49.85 -74.64 23.55
CA GLU A 45 -49.69 -75.23 22.22
C GLU A 45 -50.71 -76.34 21.92
N VAL A 46 -51.45 -76.19 20.82
CA VAL A 46 -52.11 -77.28 20.11
C VAL A 46 -51.88 -77.06 18.62
N LEU A 47 -51.22 -78.01 17.95
CA LEU A 47 -51.03 -77.99 16.50
C LEU A 47 -52.28 -78.50 15.77
N PRO A 48 -52.79 -77.77 14.76
CA PRO A 48 -53.56 -78.36 13.68
C PRO A 48 -52.89 -78.20 12.32
N SER A 49 -53.16 -79.18 11.47
CA SER A 49 -52.68 -79.35 10.11
C SER A 49 -53.19 -78.32 9.09
N SER A 50 -52.29 -77.95 8.16
CA SER A 50 -52.51 -77.80 6.71
C SER A 50 -53.62 -76.92 6.12
N ALA A 51 -53.21 -76.21 5.05
CA ALA A 51 -54.01 -75.58 3.98
C ALA A 51 -54.52 -74.14 4.23
N ASP A 52 -54.37 -73.34 3.16
CA ASP A 52 -55.12 -72.16 2.74
C ASP A 52 -55.35 -71.02 3.77
N THR A 53 -54.89 -69.77 3.56
CA THR A 53 -55.00 -68.99 2.32
C THR A 53 -54.04 -67.78 2.32
N ASP A 54 -53.87 -67.13 1.15
CA ASP A 54 -53.28 -65.79 1.04
C ASP A 54 -54.00 -64.74 1.90
N TYR A 55 -53.25 -63.85 2.56
CA TYR A 55 -53.59 -62.42 2.62
C TYR A 55 -52.33 -61.56 2.81
N LEU A 56 -51.79 -61.06 1.70
CA LEU A 56 -50.82 -59.96 1.71
C LEU A 56 -51.53 -58.65 2.08
N ALA A 57 -51.01 -57.92 3.07
CA ALA A 57 -51.41 -56.54 3.30
C ALA A 57 -50.89 -55.65 2.14
N PRO A 58 -51.71 -54.72 1.60
CA PRO A 58 -51.29 -53.86 0.49
C PRO A 58 -50.50 -52.64 1.00
N ASP A 59 -49.24 -52.52 0.56
CA ASP A 59 -48.39 -51.35 0.85
C ASP A 59 -48.92 -50.06 0.16
N PRO A 60 -48.69 -48.85 0.72
CA PRO A 60 -49.49 -47.68 0.36
C PRO A 60 -48.97 -46.85 -0.82
N ALA A 61 -49.89 -46.50 -1.72
CA ALA A 61 -49.94 -45.28 -2.55
C ALA A 61 -48.75 -44.93 -3.47
N ASP A 62 -48.96 -45.10 -4.78
CA ASP A 62 -48.15 -44.50 -5.84
C ASP A 62 -48.01 -42.96 -5.72
N LEU A 63 -46.79 -42.45 -5.94
CA LEU A 63 -46.56 -41.09 -6.42
C LEU A 63 -46.08 -41.13 -7.88
N PRO A 64 -46.78 -40.49 -8.83
CA PRO A 64 -46.52 -40.64 -10.25
C PRO A 64 -45.30 -39.85 -10.72
N VAL A 65 -44.16 -40.54 -10.86
CA VAL A 65 -43.02 -40.05 -11.65
C VAL A 65 -42.89 -40.88 -12.93
N SER A 66 -43.06 -40.19 -14.07
CA SER A 66 -43.11 -40.76 -15.42
C SER A 66 -41.74 -41.23 -15.90
N GLY A 67 -41.61 -42.53 -16.15
CA GLY A 67 -40.41 -43.16 -16.70
C GLY A 67 -40.55 -44.68 -16.67
N GLY A 68 -40.56 -45.31 -17.85
CA GLY A 68 -40.69 -46.77 -17.99
C GLY A 68 -39.33 -47.47 -18.03
N GLY A 69 -39.21 -48.61 -17.36
CA GLY A 69 -38.02 -49.46 -17.34
C GLY A 69 -37.56 -49.84 -15.92
N ASN A 70 -37.36 -51.14 -15.68
CA ASN A 70 -36.66 -51.75 -14.54
C ASN A 70 -36.89 -51.17 -13.12
N LYS A 71 -38.14 -50.96 -12.71
CA LYS A 71 -38.47 -50.57 -11.31
C LYS A 71 -38.28 -51.71 -10.27
N LYS A 72 -38.16 -52.98 -10.68
CA LYS A 72 -38.20 -54.17 -9.80
C LYS A 72 -37.06 -54.28 -8.75
N TYR A 73 -35.90 -53.64 -8.96
CA TYR A 73 -34.71 -53.85 -8.12
C TYR A 73 -34.06 -52.59 -7.51
N ILE A 74 -34.70 -51.41 -7.62
CA ILE A 74 -34.07 -50.11 -7.32
C ILE A 74 -33.58 -50.00 -5.85
N ARG A 75 -34.31 -50.53 -4.86
CA ARG A 75 -33.89 -50.50 -3.43
C ARG A 75 -32.56 -51.24 -3.22
N TYR A 76 -32.41 -52.43 -3.82
CA TYR A 76 -31.20 -53.25 -3.74
C TYR A 76 -30.01 -52.63 -4.50
N GLN A 77 -30.26 -52.08 -5.69
CA GLN A 77 -29.24 -51.36 -6.47
C GLN A 77 -28.66 -50.17 -5.71
N ARG A 78 -29.45 -49.47 -4.88
CA ARG A 78 -28.96 -48.35 -4.07
C ARG A 78 -27.95 -48.81 -3.02
N TYR A 79 -28.25 -49.87 -2.26
CA TYR A 79 -27.33 -50.41 -1.26
C TYR A 79 -26.03 -50.93 -1.89
N LEU A 80 -26.12 -51.59 -3.05
CA LEU A 80 -24.95 -52.09 -3.77
C LEU A 80 -24.06 -50.96 -4.34
N ARG A 81 -24.65 -49.83 -4.76
CA ARG A 81 -23.90 -48.63 -5.20
C ARG A 81 -23.23 -47.86 -4.06
N ASP A 82 -23.78 -47.95 -2.85
CA ASP A 82 -23.18 -47.35 -1.65
C ASP A 82 -21.98 -48.22 -1.21
N ALA A 83 -22.24 -49.52 -1.02
CA ALA A 83 -21.21 -50.51 -0.69
C ALA A 83 -20.05 -50.54 -1.69
N SER A 84 -20.29 -50.38 -3.00
CA SER A 84 -19.22 -50.41 -4.01
C SER A 84 -18.26 -49.22 -3.97
N MET A 85 -18.55 -48.17 -3.19
CA MET A 85 -17.61 -47.06 -2.95
C MET A 85 -16.47 -47.45 -1.99
N TYR A 86 -16.67 -48.45 -1.12
CA TYR A 86 -15.72 -48.82 -0.06
C TYR A 86 -15.50 -50.33 0.13
N ALA A 87 -16.28 -51.20 -0.52
CA ALA A 87 -16.18 -52.66 -0.40
C ALA A 87 -16.08 -53.38 -1.75
N ARG A 88 -15.34 -54.50 -1.74
CA ARG A 88 -15.16 -55.43 -2.88
C ARG A 88 -15.58 -56.86 -2.58
N VAL A 89 -15.79 -57.18 -1.30
CA VAL A 89 -16.44 -58.41 -0.83
C VAL A 89 -17.75 -58.01 -0.18
N VAL A 90 -18.85 -58.66 -0.55
CA VAL A 90 -20.20 -58.37 -0.05
C VAL A 90 -20.79 -59.63 0.58
N ILE A 91 -21.08 -59.58 1.88
CA ILE A 91 -21.67 -60.71 2.61
C ILE A 91 -23.19 -60.51 2.66
N LEU A 92 -23.93 -61.50 2.17
CA LEU A 92 -25.39 -61.54 2.12
C LEU A 92 -25.88 -62.48 3.24
N SER A 93 -26.39 -61.90 4.32
CA SER A 93 -27.08 -62.62 5.39
C SER A 93 -28.57 -62.25 5.36
N VAL A 94 -29.29 -62.88 4.42
CA VAL A 94 -30.71 -62.63 4.11
C VAL A 94 -31.38 -63.94 3.67
N ARG A 95 -32.71 -64.04 3.76
CA ARG A 95 -33.50 -65.19 3.25
C ARG A 95 -33.21 -65.43 1.76
N GLY A 96 -33.17 -66.69 1.31
CA GLY A 96 -32.67 -67.07 -0.01
C GLY A 96 -33.30 -66.34 -1.21
N HIS A 97 -34.61 -66.13 -1.20
CA HIS A 97 -35.30 -65.37 -2.24
C HIS A 97 -34.85 -63.89 -2.35
N LEU A 98 -34.26 -63.32 -1.30
CA LEU A 98 -33.63 -61.99 -1.32
C LEU A 98 -32.20 -62.05 -1.87
N VAL A 99 -31.46 -63.13 -1.62
CA VAL A 99 -30.14 -63.37 -2.26
C VAL A 99 -30.29 -63.29 -3.78
N ARG A 100 -31.29 -63.97 -4.35
CA ARG A 100 -31.58 -63.91 -5.80
C ARG A 100 -31.83 -62.48 -6.31
N ARG A 101 -32.58 -61.67 -5.56
CA ARG A 101 -32.86 -60.26 -5.89
C ARG A 101 -31.62 -59.37 -5.79
N PHE A 102 -30.75 -59.59 -4.80
CA PHE A 102 -29.47 -58.89 -4.68
C PHE A 102 -28.52 -59.27 -5.81
N MET A 103 -28.43 -60.55 -6.20
CA MET A 103 -27.58 -60.99 -7.31
C MET A 103 -28.07 -60.47 -8.67
N LEU A 104 -29.38 -60.50 -8.94
CA LEU A 104 -29.96 -59.85 -10.13
C LEU A 104 -29.71 -58.33 -10.14
N ALA A 105 -29.80 -57.67 -8.98
CA ALA A 105 -29.45 -56.25 -8.86
C ALA A 105 -27.96 -56.00 -9.14
N ALA A 106 -27.05 -56.83 -8.59
CA ALA A 106 -25.62 -56.75 -8.84
C ALA A 106 -25.28 -56.96 -10.33
N HIS A 107 -25.90 -57.96 -10.97
CA HIS A 107 -25.73 -58.25 -12.39
C HIS A 107 -26.19 -57.07 -13.26
N SER A 108 -27.34 -56.46 -12.93
CA SER A 108 -27.84 -55.26 -13.62
C SER A 108 -26.97 -54.00 -13.42
N LEU A 109 -26.04 -54.02 -12.45
CA LEU A 109 -25.03 -52.98 -12.22
C LEU A 109 -23.65 -53.36 -12.80
N GLY A 110 -23.51 -54.53 -13.45
CA GLY A 110 -22.24 -55.05 -13.94
C GLY A 110 -21.31 -55.60 -12.85
N MET A 111 -21.77 -55.69 -11.60
CA MET A 111 -20.92 -56.05 -10.45
C MET A 111 -20.55 -57.53 -10.39
N THR A 112 -21.22 -58.40 -11.16
CA THR A 112 -20.90 -59.84 -11.25
C THR A 112 -19.84 -60.15 -12.31
N ALA A 113 -19.14 -59.15 -12.85
CA ALA A 113 -18.11 -59.32 -13.89
C ALA A 113 -16.72 -59.72 -13.35
N GLY A 114 -16.59 -60.02 -12.06
CA GLY A 114 -15.33 -60.42 -11.39
C GLY A 114 -14.69 -59.34 -10.50
N ASP A 115 -15.12 -58.07 -10.64
CA ASP A 115 -14.63 -56.93 -9.86
C ASP A 115 -15.14 -56.88 -8.39
N TRP A 116 -16.08 -57.77 -8.03
CA TRP A 116 -16.64 -57.96 -6.68
C TRP A 116 -16.88 -59.46 -6.42
N ILE A 117 -16.75 -59.86 -5.16
CA ILE A 117 -17.07 -61.22 -4.67
C ILE A 117 -18.29 -61.14 -3.76
N PHE A 118 -19.26 -62.02 -3.96
CA PHE A 118 -20.44 -62.14 -3.09
C PHE A 118 -20.34 -63.42 -2.24
N LEU A 119 -20.68 -63.33 -0.96
CA LEU A 119 -20.72 -64.46 -0.01
C LEU A 119 -22.14 -64.64 0.53
N ASP A 120 -22.77 -65.78 0.24
CA ASP A 120 -24.05 -66.23 0.80
C ASP A 120 -23.80 -67.05 2.08
N VAL A 121 -24.65 -66.91 3.09
CA VAL A 121 -24.43 -67.51 4.43
C VAL A 121 -25.65 -68.36 4.82
N GLU A 122 -25.63 -69.63 4.41
CA GLU A 122 -26.68 -70.63 4.66
C GLU A 122 -26.30 -71.51 5.86
N ILE A 123 -26.50 -71.01 7.07
CA ILE A 123 -26.19 -71.75 8.32
C ILE A 123 -27.14 -72.96 8.49
N PHE A 124 -28.35 -72.87 7.96
CA PHE A 124 -29.39 -73.89 8.09
C PHE A 124 -29.95 -74.25 6.71
N GLN A 125 -29.70 -75.48 6.24
CA GLN A 125 -30.47 -76.04 5.11
C GLN A 125 -31.89 -76.37 5.62
N GLY A 126 -32.90 -75.72 5.05
CA GLY A 126 -34.30 -75.94 5.42
C GLY A 126 -35.25 -74.89 4.87
N SER A 127 -36.47 -75.32 4.54
CA SER A 127 -37.50 -74.53 3.85
C SER A 127 -37.85 -73.20 4.52
N TYR A 128 -37.66 -73.07 5.84
CA TYR A 128 -37.95 -71.86 6.62
C TYR A 128 -37.17 -70.61 6.17
N TRP A 129 -35.93 -70.76 5.69
CA TRP A 129 -35.13 -69.62 5.21
C TRP A 129 -35.39 -69.31 3.71
N GLY A 130 -36.23 -70.12 3.05
CA GLY A 130 -36.48 -70.10 1.62
C GLY A 130 -35.36 -70.79 0.84
N ASP A 131 -35.62 -71.15 -0.42
CA ASP A 131 -34.57 -71.68 -1.28
C ASP A 131 -33.53 -70.57 -1.59
N HIS A 132 -32.25 -70.90 -1.41
CA HIS A 132 -31.10 -70.09 -1.80
C HIS A 132 -30.60 -70.44 -3.23
N GLY A 133 -31.33 -71.24 -4.00
CA GLY A 133 -31.08 -71.53 -5.42
C GLY A 133 -31.18 -70.30 -6.34
N TRP A 134 -30.81 -70.50 -7.61
CA TRP A 134 -30.90 -69.46 -8.66
C TRP A 134 -32.14 -69.61 -9.56
N GLU A 135 -32.74 -70.81 -9.60
CA GLU A 135 -33.83 -71.21 -10.48
C GLU A 135 -35.19 -71.03 -9.78
N LEU A 136 -36.13 -70.31 -10.41
CA LEU A 136 -37.52 -70.14 -9.92
C LEU A 136 -38.59 -70.44 -10.99
N GLY A 137 -38.18 -70.87 -12.20
CA GLY A 137 -39.07 -71.03 -13.35
C GLY A 137 -39.52 -69.69 -13.96
N ASP A 138 -38.73 -68.62 -13.76
CA ASP A 138 -39.07 -67.26 -14.22
C ASP A 138 -38.20 -66.79 -15.40
N GLY A 139 -38.66 -65.75 -16.10
CA GLY A 139 -37.99 -65.20 -17.28
C GLY A 139 -36.63 -64.54 -17.01
N GLU A 140 -36.17 -64.50 -15.76
CA GLU A 140 -34.89 -63.94 -15.33
C GLU A 140 -33.89 -65.02 -14.88
N ASP A 141 -34.27 -66.32 -14.88
CA ASP A 141 -33.41 -67.44 -14.44
C ASP A 141 -32.06 -67.51 -15.16
N VAL A 142 -32.00 -67.17 -16.45
CA VAL A 142 -30.74 -67.11 -17.20
C VAL A 142 -29.80 -66.04 -16.64
N ALA A 143 -30.35 -64.87 -16.28
CA ALA A 143 -29.58 -63.78 -15.68
C ALA A 143 -29.25 -64.07 -14.21
N ALA A 144 -30.13 -64.75 -13.47
CA ALA A 144 -29.87 -65.19 -12.10
C ALA A 144 -28.71 -66.20 -12.08
N ARG A 145 -28.70 -67.18 -12.99
CA ARG A 145 -27.63 -68.15 -13.14
C ARG A 145 -26.27 -67.49 -13.37
N THR A 146 -26.16 -66.59 -14.36
CA THR A 146 -24.91 -65.86 -14.63
C THR A 146 -24.54 -64.88 -13.49
N ALA A 147 -25.50 -64.37 -12.73
CA ALA A 147 -25.22 -63.60 -11.53
C ALA A 147 -24.58 -64.45 -10.42
N TYR A 148 -25.07 -65.68 -10.23
CA TYR A 148 -24.60 -66.61 -9.19
C TYR A 148 -23.21 -67.19 -9.47
N GLU A 149 -22.68 -67.07 -10.68
CA GLU A 149 -21.27 -67.39 -10.98
C GLU A 149 -20.29 -66.52 -10.17
N ALA A 150 -20.73 -65.37 -9.64
CA ALA A 150 -19.98 -64.50 -8.73
C ALA A 150 -20.29 -64.70 -7.23
N LEU A 151 -21.06 -65.74 -6.87
CA LEU A 151 -21.51 -66.04 -5.51
C LEU A 151 -20.82 -67.29 -4.95
N LEU A 152 -20.24 -67.20 -3.76
CA LEU A 152 -19.76 -68.33 -2.98
C LEU A 152 -20.66 -68.54 -1.77
N ARG A 153 -20.90 -69.78 -1.36
CA ARG A 153 -21.73 -70.08 -0.17
C ARG A 153 -20.88 -70.59 1.00
N VAL A 154 -21.23 -70.14 2.20
CA VAL A 154 -20.73 -70.62 3.48
C VAL A 154 -21.87 -71.30 4.23
N SER A 155 -21.67 -72.55 4.64
CA SER A 155 -22.64 -73.36 5.39
C SER A 155 -21.95 -74.18 6.48
N LEU A 156 -22.72 -74.79 7.39
CA LEU A 156 -22.18 -75.71 8.39
C LEU A 156 -21.75 -77.04 7.76
N LEU A 157 -20.66 -77.61 8.26
CA LEU A 157 -20.18 -78.93 7.84
C LEU A 157 -21.10 -80.05 8.35
N GLN A 158 -21.81 -80.71 7.43
CA GLN A 158 -22.59 -81.91 7.73
C GLN A 158 -21.67 -83.06 8.20
N PRO A 159 -21.95 -83.71 9.36
CA PRO A 159 -21.08 -84.73 9.93
C PRO A 159 -21.27 -86.10 9.23
N THR A 160 -20.45 -86.35 8.21
CA THR A 160 -20.42 -87.59 7.40
C THR A 160 -19.89 -88.84 8.13
N SER A 161 -19.84 -88.83 9.46
CA SER A 161 -19.27 -89.93 10.26
C SER A 161 -20.19 -91.17 10.27
N PRO A 162 -19.65 -92.41 10.22
CA PRO A 162 -20.47 -93.62 10.21
C PRO A 162 -21.42 -93.76 11.41
N THR A 163 -20.99 -93.27 12.58
CA THR A 163 -21.78 -93.24 13.81
C THR A 163 -22.93 -92.24 13.73
N PHE A 164 -22.72 -91.05 13.15
CA PHE A 164 -23.81 -90.11 12.89
C PHE A 164 -24.78 -90.64 11.84
N CYS A 165 -24.31 -91.29 10.76
CA CYS A 165 -25.19 -91.92 9.77
C CYS A 165 -26.10 -93.00 10.42
N GLN A 166 -25.59 -93.80 11.36
CA GLN A 166 -26.39 -94.76 12.14
C GLN A 166 -27.32 -94.08 13.17
N PHE A 167 -26.98 -92.89 13.68
CA PHE A 167 -27.89 -92.08 14.49
C PHE A 167 -29.02 -91.52 13.63
N ALA A 168 -28.70 -90.87 12.50
CA ALA A 168 -29.66 -90.33 11.54
C ALA A 168 -30.62 -91.42 11.02
N GLN A 169 -30.13 -92.61 10.67
CA GLN A 169 -31.00 -93.75 10.31
C GLN A 169 -31.98 -94.12 11.43
N ARG A 170 -31.52 -94.22 12.69
CA ARG A 170 -32.41 -94.47 13.84
C ARG A 170 -33.41 -93.34 14.09
N VAL A 171 -33.04 -92.08 13.82
CA VAL A 171 -33.96 -90.93 13.87
C VAL A 171 -35.01 -91.04 12.76
N ARG A 172 -34.63 -91.33 11.51
CA ARG A 172 -35.58 -91.57 10.40
C ARG A 172 -36.54 -92.73 10.69
N GLU A 173 -36.03 -93.85 11.20
CA GLU A 173 -36.83 -95.01 11.62
C GLU A 173 -37.83 -94.65 12.74
N LYS A 174 -37.37 -93.92 13.76
CA LYS A 174 -38.21 -93.52 14.90
C LYS A 174 -39.24 -92.46 14.51
N ALA A 175 -38.88 -91.49 13.66
CA ALA A 175 -39.81 -90.51 13.12
C ALA A 175 -40.95 -91.19 12.34
N ARG A 176 -40.63 -92.16 11.48
CA ARG A 176 -41.63 -92.94 10.74
C ARG A 176 -42.48 -93.82 11.65
N LYS A 177 -41.89 -94.43 12.68
CA LYS A 177 -42.59 -95.38 13.56
C LYS A 177 -43.48 -94.69 14.61
N ASP A 178 -42.95 -93.67 15.28
CA ASP A 178 -43.57 -93.07 16.47
C ASP A 178 -44.36 -91.78 16.11
N TYR A 179 -44.04 -91.12 14.99
CA TYR A 179 -44.66 -89.85 14.55
C TYR A 179 -45.25 -89.91 13.13
N ASN A 180 -45.22 -91.08 12.47
CA ASN A 180 -45.65 -91.29 11.08
C ASN A 180 -44.99 -90.36 10.03
N TYR A 181 -43.81 -89.80 10.35
CA TYR A 181 -43.09 -88.89 9.46
C TYR A 181 -42.08 -89.63 8.58
N THR A 182 -42.25 -89.57 7.27
CA THR A 182 -41.29 -90.07 6.28
C THR A 182 -40.51 -88.91 5.67
N PHE A 183 -39.22 -88.86 5.99
CA PHE A 183 -38.25 -88.03 5.28
C PHE A 183 -38.29 -88.34 3.77
N SER A 184 -38.17 -87.33 2.91
CA SER A 184 -37.95 -87.58 1.48
C SER A 184 -36.55 -88.16 1.22
N ASP A 185 -36.33 -88.70 0.02
CA ASP A 185 -35.02 -89.26 -0.37
C ASP A 185 -33.88 -88.21 -0.29
N ASP A 186 -34.22 -86.93 -0.45
CA ASP A 186 -33.31 -85.78 -0.42
C ASP A 186 -33.18 -85.11 0.97
N GLU A 187 -34.01 -85.48 1.95
CA GLU A 187 -34.16 -84.75 3.23
C GLU A 187 -33.25 -85.30 4.34
N GLU A 188 -32.19 -84.57 4.71
CA GLU A 188 -31.29 -84.96 5.79
C GLU A 188 -31.85 -84.76 7.21
N VAL A 189 -31.35 -85.56 8.16
CA VAL A 189 -31.69 -85.40 9.58
C VAL A 189 -30.94 -84.20 10.17
N ASN A 190 -31.69 -83.18 10.57
CA ASN A 190 -31.13 -81.96 11.15
C ASN A 190 -30.19 -82.25 12.34
N PHE A 191 -28.95 -81.76 12.23
CA PHE A 191 -27.87 -81.96 13.21
C PHE A 191 -28.24 -81.59 14.65
N PHE A 192 -29.09 -80.57 14.87
CA PHE A 192 -29.49 -80.15 16.22
C PHE A 192 -30.21 -81.25 17.02
N ILE A 193 -30.83 -82.23 16.35
CA ILE A 193 -31.45 -83.40 17.01
C ILE A 193 -30.38 -84.24 17.75
N GLY A 194 -29.14 -84.29 17.25
CA GLY A 194 -28.00 -84.87 17.96
C GLY A 194 -27.61 -84.07 19.20
N ALA A 195 -27.48 -82.75 19.06
CA ALA A 195 -27.11 -81.87 20.19
C ALA A 195 -28.13 -81.91 21.34
N PHE A 196 -29.43 -81.93 21.03
CA PHE A 196 -30.48 -82.09 22.05
C PHE A 196 -30.48 -83.49 22.69
N TYR A 197 -30.22 -84.54 21.91
CA TYR A 197 -30.08 -85.90 22.43
C TYR A 197 -28.95 -85.99 23.47
N ASP A 198 -27.77 -85.46 23.14
CA ASP A 198 -26.61 -85.46 24.04
C ASP A 198 -26.88 -84.64 25.31
N GLY A 199 -27.52 -83.46 25.19
CA GLY A 199 -27.86 -82.61 26.34
C GLY A 199 -28.83 -83.27 27.32
N VAL A 200 -29.91 -83.90 26.83
CA VAL A 200 -30.88 -84.60 27.68
C VAL A 200 -30.28 -85.88 28.28
N TYR A 201 -29.44 -86.59 27.53
CA TYR A 201 -28.74 -87.78 28.02
C TYR A 201 -27.84 -87.46 29.22
N LEU A 202 -27.05 -86.38 29.14
CA LEU A 202 -26.19 -85.91 30.22
C LEU A 202 -26.99 -85.43 31.45
N LEU A 203 -28.09 -84.70 31.24
CA LEU A 203 -28.95 -84.23 32.34
C LEU A 203 -29.62 -85.40 33.09
N GLY A 204 -30.08 -86.43 32.35
CA GLY A 204 -30.69 -87.63 32.91
C GLY A 204 -29.74 -88.44 33.80
N MET A 205 -28.44 -88.47 33.47
CA MET A 205 -27.42 -89.09 34.32
C MET A 205 -27.29 -88.35 35.65
N ALA A 206 -27.10 -87.02 35.63
CA ALA A 206 -26.89 -86.23 36.84
C ALA A 206 -28.11 -86.22 37.79
N LEU A 207 -29.34 -86.16 37.25
CA LEU A 207 -30.55 -86.18 38.06
C LEU A 207 -30.76 -87.52 38.77
N ASN A 208 -30.46 -88.64 38.08
CA ASN A 208 -30.56 -89.98 38.66
C ASN A 208 -29.54 -90.19 39.80
N GLU A 209 -28.34 -89.64 39.65
CA GLU A 209 -27.29 -89.65 40.68
C GLU A 209 -27.76 -88.85 41.92
N THR A 210 -28.23 -87.62 41.72
CA THR A 210 -28.74 -86.72 42.78
C THR A 210 -29.91 -87.31 43.58
N LEU A 211 -30.87 -87.95 42.90
CA LEU A 211 -32.03 -88.56 43.55
C LEU A 211 -31.66 -89.80 44.38
N SER A 212 -30.54 -90.47 44.07
CA SER A 212 -30.06 -91.62 44.86
C SER A 212 -29.51 -91.24 46.24
N GLU A 213 -29.15 -89.97 46.45
CA GLU A 213 -28.61 -89.43 47.70
C GLU A 213 -29.67 -88.74 48.59
N GLY A 214 -30.92 -88.60 48.11
CA GLY A 214 -32.07 -88.22 48.93
C GLY A 214 -32.41 -86.73 49.05
N GLY A 215 -32.01 -85.90 48.07
CA GLY A 215 -32.29 -84.46 48.03
C GLY A 215 -33.78 -84.07 47.84
N SER A 216 -34.08 -82.79 48.08
CA SER A 216 -35.43 -82.18 47.97
C SER A 216 -35.54 -81.23 46.78
N ILE A 217 -36.73 -81.11 46.17
CA ILE A 217 -36.96 -80.31 44.95
C ILE A 217 -36.74 -78.79 45.18
N LEU A 218 -36.99 -78.31 46.41
CA LEU A 218 -36.78 -76.89 46.78
C LEU A 218 -35.33 -76.56 47.14
N ASP A 219 -34.53 -77.57 47.51
CA ASP A 219 -33.07 -77.47 47.58
C ASP A 219 -32.49 -77.83 46.21
N GLY A 220 -32.79 -76.98 45.22
CA GLY A 220 -32.21 -77.09 43.90
C GLY A 220 -30.68 -77.11 43.97
N ILE A 221 -30.04 -77.87 43.08
CA ILE A 221 -28.59 -78.12 43.07
C ILE A 221 -27.73 -76.83 43.07
N THR A 222 -28.30 -75.70 42.64
CA THR A 222 -27.67 -74.37 42.60
C THR A 222 -27.92 -73.51 43.84
N GLY A 223 -28.50 -74.06 44.92
CA GLY A 223 -28.83 -73.36 46.15
C GLY A 223 -30.29 -72.88 46.23
N HIS A 224 -30.63 -72.26 47.37
CA HIS A 224 -32.01 -71.92 47.74
C HIS A 224 -32.75 -71.08 46.67
N VAL A 225 -34.06 -71.31 46.59
CA VAL A 225 -34.95 -70.71 45.59
C VAL A 225 -35.91 -69.72 46.27
N ARG A 226 -35.83 -68.44 45.91
CA ARG A 226 -36.79 -67.40 46.28
C ARG A 226 -37.30 -66.70 45.03
N ILE A 227 -38.56 -66.27 45.06
CA ILE A 227 -39.17 -65.43 44.02
C ILE A 227 -39.54 -64.08 44.65
N ASP A 228 -39.43 -63.00 43.87
CA ASP A 228 -39.70 -61.62 44.28
C ASP A 228 -41.16 -61.18 44.02
N ASP A 229 -41.45 -59.91 44.31
CA ASP A 229 -42.82 -59.37 44.23
C ASP A 229 -43.34 -59.21 42.78
N ASN A 230 -42.48 -59.35 41.76
CA ASN A 230 -42.85 -59.39 40.34
C ASN A 230 -43.08 -60.81 39.82
N GLY A 231 -42.59 -61.84 40.52
CA GLY A 231 -42.59 -63.23 40.05
C GLY A 231 -41.24 -63.73 39.51
N ASP A 232 -40.19 -62.91 39.54
CA ASP A 232 -38.84 -63.29 39.10
C ASP A 232 -38.04 -63.99 40.22
N ARG A 233 -37.12 -64.90 39.87
CA ARG A 233 -36.25 -65.56 40.87
C ARG A 233 -35.20 -64.58 41.40
N ASP A 234 -35.29 -64.21 42.68
CA ASP A 234 -34.16 -63.66 43.44
C ASP A 234 -33.06 -64.72 43.50
N ALA A 235 -32.05 -64.59 42.63
CA ALA A 235 -30.90 -65.48 42.56
C ALA A 235 -29.68 -64.87 43.27
N ASP A 236 -28.82 -65.74 43.81
CA ASP A 236 -27.47 -65.37 44.23
C ASP A 236 -26.54 -65.45 43.02
N TYR A 237 -25.71 -64.42 42.83
CA TYR A 237 -24.84 -64.28 41.67
C TYR A 237 -23.36 -64.30 42.09
N SER A 238 -22.59 -65.27 41.58
CA SER A 238 -21.14 -65.24 41.64
C SER A 238 -20.57 -64.32 40.55
N VAL A 239 -19.85 -63.28 40.94
CA VAL A 239 -19.03 -62.49 40.01
C VAL A 239 -17.72 -63.24 39.81
N SER A 240 -17.58 -63.87 38.65
CA SER A 240 -16.36 -64.55 38.23
C SER A 240 -15.53 -63.67 37.30
N ASP A 241 -14.22 -63.76 37.44
CA ASP A 241 -13.22 -63.04 36.66
C ASP A 241 -12.17 -64.01 36.13
N LEU A 242 -11.54 -63.69 35.00
CA LEU A 242 -10.58 -64.59 34.36
C LEU A 242 -9.20 -64.39 35.00
N ASP A 243 -8.74 -65.36 35.79
CA ASP A 243 -7.36 -65.38 36.26
C ASP A 243 -6.41 -65.49 35.04
N PRO A 244 -5.55 -64.47 34.81
CA PRO A 244 -4.68 -64.45 33.64
C PRO A 244 -3.53 -65.46 33.69
N GLU A 245 -3.20 -66.04 34.86
CA GLU A 245 -2.14 -67.05 34.98
C GLU A 245 -2.64 -68.47 34.71
N SER A 246 -3.78 -68.89 35.27
CA SER A 246 -4.38 -70.20 34.98
C SER A 246 -5.27 -70.23 33.72
N GLY A 247 -5.69 -69.06 33.22
CA GLY A 247 -6.57 -68.94 32.06
C GLY A 247 -8.00 -69.43 32.32
N ARG A 248 -8.46 -69.40 33.57
CA ARG A 248 -9.78 -69.90 34.01
C ARG A 248 -10.57 -68.82 34.75
N PHE A 249 -11.89 -68.89 34.65
CA PHE A 249 -12.77 -68.02 35.44
C PHE A 249 -12.81 -68.51 36.90
N GLU A 250 -12.37 -67.67 37.82
CA GLU A 250 -12.46 -67.87 39.26
C GLU A 250 -13.50 -66.91 39.87
N VAL A 251 -14.19 -67.33 40.93
CA VAL A 251 -15.11 -66.44 41.65
C VAL A 251 -14.31 -65.45 42.49
N VAL A 252 -14.51 -64.16 42.23
CA VAL A 252 -13.83 -63.04 42.93
C VAL A 252 -14.75 -62.28 43.88
N ALA A 253 -16.08 -62.41 43.71
CA ALA A 253 -17.08 -61.92 44.66
C ALA A 253 -18.40 -62.68 44.54
N HIS A 254 -19.22 -62.63 45.59
CA HIS A 254 -20.62 -63.04 45.55
C HIS A 254 -21.54 -61.85 45.81
N TYR A 255 -22.65 -61.79 45.10
CA TYR A 255 -23.79 -60.94 45.42
C TYR A 255 -24.95 -61.83 45.83
N TYR A 256 -25.35 -61.75 47.11
CA TYR A 256 -26.45 -62.54 47.65
C TYR A 256 -27.76 -61.79 47.46
N GLY A 257 -28.64 -62.28 46.59
CA GLY A 257 -29.92 -61.66 46.23
C GLY A 257 -30.85 -61.52 47.43
N LEU A 258 -30.90 -62.56 48.29
CA LEU A 258 -31.71 -62.60 49.51
C LEU A 258 -31.43 -61.44 50.49
N HIS A 259 -30.22 -60.88 50.48
CA HIS A 259 -29.81 -59.77 51.36
C HIS A 259 -29.38 -58.51 50.59
N ARG A 260 -29.31 -58.59 49.25
CA ARG A 260 -28.84 -57.55 48.33
C ARG A 260 -27.43 -57.03 48.67
N THR A 261 -26.58 -57.92 49.18
CA THR A 261 -25.21 -57.62 49.65
C THR A 261 -24.14 -58.17 48.71
N TYR A 262 -23.23 -57.29 48.27
CA TYR A 262 -21.97 -57.68 47.63
C TYR A 262 -20.91 -58.03 48.68
N SER A 263 -20.29 -59.19 48.56
CA SER A 263 -19.18 -59.67 49.39
C SER A 263 -18.02 -60.13 48.49
N PRO A 264 -16.84 -59.47 48.52
CA PRO A 264 -15.66 -59.96 47.82
C PRO A 264 -15.17 -61.27 48.46
N VAL A 265 -14.57 -62.16 47.65
CA VAL A 265 -13.97 -63.40 48.14
C VAL A 265 -12.60 -63.09 48.75
N GLU A 266 -12.38 -63.49 50.00
CA GLU A 266 -11.16 -63.16 50.73
C GLU A 266 -9.91 -63.77 50.05
N GLY A 267 -8.87 -62.94 49.86
CA GLY A 267 -7.65 -63.32 49.13
C GLY A 267 -7.74 -63.28 47.60
N LYS A 268 -8.94 -63.17 47.00
CA LYS A 268 -9.14 -63.00 45.54
C LYS A 268 -9.46 -61.54 45.19
N ARG A 269 -9.14 -61.12 43.96
CA ARG A 269 -9.25 -59.74 43.46
C ARG A 269 -9.67 -59.77 41.99
N VAL A 270 -10.47 -58.78 41.57
CA VAL A 270 -10.83 -58.59 40.15
C VAL A 270 -9.63 -58.02 39.37
N HIS A 271 -9.26 -58.66 38.26
CA HIS A 271 -8.17 -58.28 37.37
C HIS A 271 -8.71 -57.40 36.23
N TRP A 272 -8.60 -56.08 36.39
CA TRP A 272 -9.17 -55.18 35.41
C TRP A 272 -8.29 -55.12 34.14
N PRO A 273 -8.90 -55.17 32.92
CA PRO A 273 -8.16 -55.25 31.66
C PRO A 273 -7.05 -54.19 31.53
N GLY A 274 -5.89 -54.64 31.04
CA GLY A 274 -4.66 -53.83 30.99
C GLY A 274 -3.86 -53.82 32.29
N GLY A 275 -4.01 -54.83 33.16
CA GLY A 275 -3.21 -54.99 34.39
C GLY A 275 -3.57 -53.98 35.49
N ARG A 276 -4.82 -53.51 35.52
CA ARG A 276 -5.28 -52.49 36.46
C ARG A 276 -5.71 -53.12 37.80
N SER A 277 -5.22 -52.55 38.89
CA SER A 277 -5.52 -52.97 40.27
C SER A 277 -6.84 -52.40 40.84
N THR A 278 -7.51 -51.55 40.07
CA THR A 278 -8.78 -50.86 40.40
C THR A 278 -9.70 -50.88 39.18
N PRO A 279 -11.03 -50.79 39.36
CA PRO A 279 -11.97 -50.67 38.23
C PRO A 279 -11.59 -49.53 37.28
N PRO A 280 -11.89 -49.68 35.96
CA PRO A 280 -11.74 -48.60 35.01
C PRO A 280 -12.63 -47.41 35.40
N PRO A 281 -12.23 -46.16 35.10
CA PRO A 281 -13.08 -45.01 35.35
C PRO A 281 -14.34 -45.05 34.50
N ASP A 282 -15.43 -44.51 35.05
CA ASP A 282 -16.78 -44.41 34.45
C ASP A 282 -16.80 -43.66 33.09
N ILE A 283 -15.74 -42.92 32.76
CA ILE A 283 -15.50 -42.31 31.45
C ILE A 283 -14.10 -42.72 30.96
N PRO A 284 -13.96 -43.28 29.74
CA PRO A 284 -12.66 -43.65 29.18
C PRO A 284 -11.71 -42.44 28.98
N PRO A 285 -10.38 -42.62 29.03
CA PRO A 285 -9.41 -41.52 28.88
C PRO A 285 -9.48 -40.72 27.57
N CYS A 286 -10.10 -41.29 26.52
CA CYS A 286 -10.28 -40.63 25.23
C CYS A 286 -11.74 -40.15 24.99
N GLY A 287 -12.60 -40.26 26.02
CA GLY A 287 -14.06 -40.16 25.89
C GLY A 287 -14.68 -41.34 25.14
N PHE A 288 -15.98 -41.57 25.33
CA PHE A 288 -16.72 -42.67 24.68
C PHE A 288 -16.77 -42.62 23.15
N MET A 289 -16.45 -41.47 22.53
CA MET A 289 -16.39 -41.30 21.08
C MET A 289 -14.96 -41.01 20.56
N GLY A 290 -13.92 -41.26 21.36
CA GLY A 290 -12.51 -41.11 20.95
C GLY A 290 -12.07 -39.67 20.60
N ASN A 291 -12.86 -38.68 20.98
CA ASN A 291 -12.69 -37.27 20.57
C ASN A 291 -11.91 -36.40 21.56
N ASP A 292 -11.41 -36.95 22.67
CA ASP A 292 -10.57 -36.18 23.59
C ASP A 292 -9.23 -35.80 22.92
N PRO A 293 -8.78 -34.54 23.00
CA PRO A 293 -7.54 -34.09 22.37
C PRO A 293 -6.28 -34.83 22.86
N SER A 294 -6.33 -35.48 24.03
CA SER A 294 -5.22 -36.24 24.62
C SER A 294 -4.80 -37.48 23.80
N CYS A 295 -5.68 -38.02 22.96
CA CYS A 295 -5.48 -39.33 22.32
C CYS A 295 -5.10 -39.30 20.83
N ARG A 296 -4.85 -38.12 20.23
CA ARG A 296 -4.46 -38.03 18.80
C ARG A 296 -2.95 -38.25 18.61
N GLY A 297 -2.58 -39.44 18.15
CA GLY A 297 -1.20 -39.74 17.73
C GLY A 297 -0.77 -38.97 16.48
N ASN A 298 0.13 -38.00 16.64
CA ASN A 298 1.00 -37.31 15.66
C ASN A 298 0.45 -36.72 14.34
N ASP A 299 -0.78 -36.99 13.88
CA ASP A 299 -1.38 -36.26 12.73
C ASP A 299 -1.46 -34.75 12.96
N ALA A 300 -1.45 -34.33 14.23
CA ALA A 300 -1.30 -32.94 14.62
C ALA A 300 -0.11 -32.24 13.93
N HIS A 301 1.03 -32.91 13.74
CA HIS A 301 2.19 -32.30 13.07
C HIS A 301 1.96 -32.07 11.57
N VAL A 302 1.28 -32.98 10.88
CA VAL A 302 0.98 -32.83 9.44
C VAL A 302 -0.07 -31.73 9.23
N VAL A 303 -1.13 -31.71 10.06
CA VAL A 303 -2.14 -30.64 10.01
C VAL A 303 -1.53 -29.29 10.38
N VAL A 304 -0.68 -29.22 11.41
CA VAL A 304 0.04 -27.98 11.78
C VAL A 304 1.01 -27.55 10.69
N LEU A 305 1.67 -28.46 9.97
CA LEU A 305 2.50 -28.10 8.81
C LEU A 305 1.67 -27.50 7.66
N TYR A 306 0.55 -28.11 7.28
CA TYR A 306 -0.31 -27.53 6.25
C TYR A 306 -0.96 -26.21 6.68
N VAL A 307 -1.42 -26.10 7.93
CA VAL A 307 -2.00 -24.86 8.48
C VAL A 307 -0.94 -23.77 8.62
N SER A 308 0.28 -24.06 9.07
CA SER A 308 1.36 -23.06 9.18
C SER A 308 1.93 -22.67 7.82
N PHE A 309 1.96 -23.57 6.83
CA PHE A 309 2.30 -23.22 5.45
C PHE A 309 1.23 -22.35 4.79
N ALA A 310 -0.06 -22.68 4.97
CA ALA A 310 -1.17 -21.86 4.50
C ALA A 310 -1.22 -20.49 5.20
N LEU A 311 -0.98 -20.44 6.52
CA LEU A 311 -0.86 -19.20 7.30
C LEU A 311 0.37 -18.40 6.88
N GLY A 312 1.48 -19.06 6.56
CA GLY A 312 2.70 -18.43 6.02
C GLY A 312 2.47 -17.79 4.65
N ILE A 313 1.77 -18.48 3.75
CA ILE A 313 1.34 -17.93 2.45
C ILE A 313 0.35 -16.78 2.66
N PHE A 314 -0.61 -16.90 3.58
CA PHE A 314 -1.56 -15.83 3.88
C PHE A 314 -0.88 -14.61 4.51
N LEU A 315 0.09 -14.79 5.39
CA LEU A 315 0.92 -13.72 5.96
C LEU A 315 1.83 -13.09 4.89
N ALA A 316 2.42 -13.88 4.00
CA ALA A 316 3.20 -13.36 2.87
C ALA A 316 2.31 -12.57 1.87
N PHE A 317 1.10 -13.05 1.58
CA PHE A 317 0.13 -12.37 0.72
C PHE A 317 -0.41 -11.09 1.36
N THR A 318 -0.79 -11.13 2.65
CA THR A 318 -1.27 -9.93 3.36
C THR A 318 -0.15 -8.92 3.60
N THR A 319 1.08 -9.32 3.89
CA THR A 319 2.22 -8.37 4.00
C THR A 319 2.68 -7.83 2.65
N THR A 320 2.64 -8.59 1.56
CA THR A 320 2.90 -8.05 0.21
C THR A 320 1.78 -7.13 -0.26
N LEU A 321 0.50 -7.47 -0.02
CA LEU A 321 -0.64 -6.59 -0.28
C LEU A 321 -0.59 -5.33 0.59
N ALA A 322 -0.24 -5.44 1.87
CA ALA A 322 0.00 -4.29 2.75
C ALA A 322 1.18 -3.44 2.28
N CYS A 323 2.27 -4.04 1.78
CA CYS A 323 3.41 -3.32 1.23
C CYS A 323 3.06 -2.61 -0.10
N VAL A 324 2.29 -3.24 -0.99
CA VAL A 324 1.82 -2.65 -2.25
C VAL A 324 0.82 -1.52 -1.98
N THR A 325 -0.15 -1.73 -1.09
CA THR A 325 -1.10 -0.68 -0.70
C THR A 325 -0.42 0.45 0.07
N TYR A 326 0.52 0.17 0.98
CA TYR A 326 1.34 1.18 1.65
C TYR A 326 2.20 1.97 0.65
N ARG A 327 2.85 1.31 -0.31
CA ARG A 327 3.58 1.99 -1.40
C ARG A 327 2.65 2.87 -2.24
N HIS A 328 1.47 2.38 -2.60
CA HIS A 328 0.49 3.14 -3.37
C HIS A 328 -0.09 4.34 -2.58
N LEU A 329 -0.39 4.15 -1.29
CA LEU A 329 -0.83 5.21 -0.37
C LEU A 329 0.27 6.24 -0.13
N ARG A 330 1.52 5.82 0.04
CA ARG A 330 2.68 6.70 0.18
C ARG A 330 2.91 7.51 -1.10
N VAL A 331 2.91 6.88 -2.27
CA VAL A 331 3.03 7.59 -3.57
C VAL A 331 1.85 8.54 -3.77
N ALA A 332 0.63 8.17 -3.39
CA ALA A 332 -0.53 9.05 -3.44
C ALA A 332 -0.41 10.24 -2.46
N ALA A 333 0.16 10.05 -1.27
CA ALA A 333 0.45 11.12 -0.31
C ALA A 333 1.59 12.04 -0.81
N ASP A 334 2.67 11.48 -1.36
CA ASP A 334 3.81 12.21 -1.92
C ASP A 334 3.42 13.04 -3.16
N LEU A 335 2.41 12.59 -3.93
CA LEU A 335 1.79 13.33 -5.03
C LEU A 335 0.76 14.38 -4.55
N ASN A 336 -0.03 14.06 -3.53
CA ASN A 336 -0.95 15.01 -2.90
C ASN A 336 -0.25 16.03 -1.98
N ASN A 337 1.06 15.91 -1.79
CA ASN A 337 1.87 16.90 -1.07
C ASN A 337 2.00 18.19 -1.89
N MET A 338 1.03 19.09 -1.70
CA MET A 338 0.91 20.38 -2.37
C MET A 338 1.95 21.42 -1.93
N ALA A 339 3.03 21.05 -1.22
CA ALA A 339 4.11 21.98 -0.84
C ALA A 339 4.83 22.64 -2.04
N TRP A 340 4.62 22.13 -3.25
CA TRP A 340 5.05 22.78 -4.50
C TRP A 340 4.17 23.97 -4.91
N ARG A 341 2.93 24.06 -4.41
CA ARG A 341 1.96 25.11 -4.80
C ARG A 341 2.25 26.37 -3.99
N VAL A 342 2.71 27.41 -4.67
CA VAL A 342 3.03 28.70 -4.07
C VAL A 342 1.86 29.65 -4.32
N LYS A 343 1.30 30.28 -3.28
CA LYS A 343 0.28 31.32 -3.47
C LYS A 343 0.89 32.57 -4.09
N ARG A 344 0.11 33.32 -4.86
CA ARG A 344 0.53 34.62 -5.43
C ARG A 344 0.98 35.63 -4.36
N GLU A 345 0.40 35.57 -3.16
CA GLU A 345 0.75 36.40 -2.00
C GLU A 345 2.14 36.08 -1.40
N GLU A 346 2.65 34.85 -1.52
CA GLU A 346 3.94 34.45 -0.95
C GLU A 346 5.14 34.97 -1.78
N VAL A 347 4.88 35.60 -2.93
CA VAL A 347 5.88 36.04 -3.92
C VAL A 347 5.95 37.56 -3.95
N HIS A 348 6.97 38.11 -3.31
CA HIS A 348 7.23 39.55 -3.28
C HIS A 348 7.98 39.94 -4.55
N TRP A 349 7.42 40.82 -5.37
CA TRP A 349 8.02 41.16 -6.67
C TRP A 349 9.10 42.22 -6.50
N GLU A 350 10.25 42.04 -7.14
CA GLU A 350 11.25 43.11 -7.26
C GLU A 350 10.77 44.12 -8.31
N ILE A 351 10.18 45.24 -7.86
CA ILE A 351 9.60 46.26 -8.74
C ILE A 351 10.74 47.10 -9.36
N GLY A 352 11.32 46.60 -10.45
CA GLY A 352 12.54 47.12 -11.06
C GLY A 352 12.51 47.25 -12.59
N ARG A 353 11.66 48.14 -13.12
CA ARG A 353 11.46 48.51 -14.54
C ARG A 353 10.77 47.45 -15.44
N PRO A 354 9.94 47.87 -16.41
CA PRO A 354 9.19 46.94 -17.27
C PRO A 354 9.94 46.55 -18.56
N PHE A 355 9.78 45.30 -18.99
CA PHE A 355 9.93 44.93 -20.40
C PHE A 355 8.55 44.99 -21.08
N SER A 356 8.50 45.58 -22.27
CA SER A 356 7.23 45.87 -22.97
C SER A 356 6.92 44.81 -24.01
N SER A 357 5.85 44.04 -23.79
CA SER A 357 5.24 43.17 -24.80
C SER A 357 3.79 43.57 -25.01
N ARG A 358 3.53 44.42 -26.01
CA ARG A 358 2.17 44.83 -26.38
C ARG A 358 1.40 43.65 -27.00
N LEU A 359 0.45 43.08 -26.26
CA LEU A 359 -0.75 42.47 -26.86
C LEU A 359 -1.93 42.82 -25.96
N GLY A 360 -2.80 43.72 -26.45
CA GLY A 360 -3.85 44.33 -25.63
C GLY A 360 -5.18 43.59 -25.70
N LEU A 361 -5.89 43.56 -24.57
CA LEU A 361 -7.34 43.45 -24.54
C LEU A 361 -7.86 44.42 -23.46
N THR A 362 -8.51 45.49 -23.92
CA THR A 362 -9.22 46.44 -23.06
C THR A 362 -10.72 46.33 -23.32
N GLN A 363 -11.48 46.04 -22.26
CA GLN A 363 -12.88 46.46 -22.17
C GLN A 363 -12.97 47.47 -21.02
N GLN A 364 -13.66 48.58 -21.27
CA GLN A 364 -13.90 49.65 -20.30
C GLN A 364 -15.13 49.33 -19.43
N PRO A 365 -15.48 50.22 -18.49
CA PRO A 365 -16.64 51.06 -18.81
C PRO A 365 -16.43 52.58 -18.63
N LEU A 366 -17.14 53.34 -19.47
CA LEU A 366 -17.60 54.74 -19.35
C LEU A 366 -16.71 55.78 -18.64
N HIS A 367 -16.28 56.81 -19.38
CA HIS A 367 -17.11 58.03 -19.54
C HIS A 367 -16.69 58.85 -20.78
N GLN A 368 -17.45 59.91 -21.11
CA GLN A 368 -17.34 60.64 -22.38
C GLN A 368 -16.26 61.74 -22.37
N THR A 369 -15.62 61.99 -23.53
CA THR A 369 -15.78 63.25 -24.30
C THR A 369 -15.18 63.13 -25.72
N LYS A 370 -15.41 64.15 -26.56
CA LYS A 370 -15.31 64.12 -28.05
C LYS A 370 -13.87 64.19 -28.63
N PRO A 371 -13.68 63.85 -29.93
CA PRO A 371 -12.35 63.68 -30.56
C PRO A 371 -11.83 64.91 -31.33
N VAL A 372 -10.59 64.81 -31.81
CA VAL A 372 -10.03 65.56 -32.94
C VAL A 372 -9.28 64.55 -33.84
N GLU A 373 -9.40 64.72 -35.16
CA GLU A 373 -8.85 63.83 -36.19
C GLU A 373 -7.51 64.35 -36.76
N ILE A 374 -6.72 63.48 -37.42
CA ILE A 374 -6.02 63.70 -38.71
C ILE A 374 -5.22 62.43 -39.10
N ASP A 375 -5.02 62.25 -40.41
CA ASP A 375 -4.68 60.99 -41.10
C ASP A 375 -3.19 60.56 -41.14
N PRO A 376 -2.89 59.29 -41.53
CA PRO A 376 -1.55 58.69 -41.48
C PRO A 376 -0.76 58.70 -42.82
N VAL A 377 0.58 58.61 -42.75
CA VAL A 377 1.46 58.42 -43.93
C VAL A 377 2.64 57.47 -43.65
N ASN A 378 2.73 56.42 -44.49
CA ASN A 378 3.88 55.63 -44.97
C ASN A 378 5.20 55.44 -44.17
N SER A 379 5.46 54.16 -43.83
CA SER A 379 6.61 53.27 -44.19
C SER A 379 8.07 53.76 -44.37
N TYR A 380 8.98 52.76 -44.36
CA TYR A 380 10.44 52.76 -44.65
C TYR A 380 11.35 53.61 -43.71
N GLU A 381 12.62 53.29 -43.44
CA GLU A 381 13.56 52.32 -44.03
C GLU A 381 14.53 51.70 -42.98
N LEU A 382 15.39 50.77 -43.42
CA LEU A 382 16.58 50.32 -42.70
C LEU A 382 17.82 51.06 -43.21
N ALA A 383 18.62 51.66 -42.33
CA ALA A 383 19.96 52.14 -42.67
C ALA A 383 20.91 52.01 -41.46
N LEU A 384 22.16 51.63 -41.73
CA LEU A 384 23.26 51.76 -40.78
C LEU A 384 23.82 53.19 -40.83
N ASP A 385 24.33 53.70 -39.71
CA ASP A 385 25.61 54.41 -39.77
C ASP A 385 26.43 54.23 -38.48
N ARG A 386 27.74 54.45 -38.61
CA ARG A 386 28.80 54.15 -37.64
C ARG A 386 29.64 55.42 -37.42
N ASN A 387 29.16 56.32 -36.56
CA ASN A 387 29.91 57.52 -36.19
C ASN A 387 29.97 57.76 -34.68
N ARG A 388 31.19 57.91 -34.16
CA ARG A 388 31.45 58.55 -32.86
C ARG A 388 31.37 60.07 -33.03
N PRO A 389 30.96 60.79 -31.98
CA PRO A 389 31.72 61.96 -31.56
C PRO A 389 32.37 61.75 -30.18
N HIS A 390 33.57 62.29 -30.01
CA HIS A 390 34.13 62.53 -28.68
C HIS A 390 33.37 63.72 -28.07
N CYS A 391 32.86 63.59 -26.84
CA CYS A 391 32.55 64.78 -26.04
C CYS A 391 32.74 64.48 -24.56
N SER A 392 33.71 65.15 -23.94
CA SER A 392 33.92 65.17 -22.50
C SER A 392 33.06 66.27 -21.88
N SER A 393 32.15 65.91 -20.98
CA SER A 393 31.58 66.84 -20.02
C SER A 393 31.42 66.17 -18.67
N ILE A 394 31.90 66.83 -17.62
CA ILE A 394 31.81 66.34 -16.24
C ILE A 394 30.47 66.79 -15.68
N SER A 395 29.61 65.84 -15.34
CA SER A 395 28.43 66.08 -14.49
C SER A 395 28.32 64.96 -13.46
N SER A 396 28.48 65.33 -12.19
CA SER A 396 28.56 64.40 -11.06
C SER A 396 27.17 63.91 -10.67
N ASN A 397 26.75 62.75 -11.21
CA ASN A 397 25.60 61.98 -10.72
C ASN A 397 25.59 60.53 -11.26
N GLN A 398 26.69 59.77 -11.07
CA GLN A 398 26.65 58.31 -11.28
C GLN A 398 26.08 57.59 -10.04
N SER A 399 24.75 57.59 -9.93
CA SER A 399 24.07 56.55 -9.15
C SER A 399 24.43 55.18 -9.74
N MET A 400 24.85 54.23 -8.90
CA MET A 400 25.37 52.93 -9.33
C MET A 400 24.44 52.20 -10.32
N ILE A 401 25.03 51.60 -11.35
CA ILE A 401 24.30 50.75 -12.31
C ILE A 401 23.88 49.46 -11.57
N PRO A 402 22.58 49.17 -11.41
CA PRO A 402 22.14 47.90 -10.84
C PRO A 402 22.51 46.75 -11.79
N GLY A 403 22.98 45.63 -11.25
CA GLY A 403 23.35 44.45 -12.05
C GLY A 403 22.22 44.01 -12.97
N LYS A 404 22.52 43.85 -14.27
CA LYS A 404 21.54 43.56 -15.33
C LYS A 404 20.65 42.38 -14.96
N VAL A 405 19.35 42.62 -14.83
CA VAL A 405 18.35 41.59 -14.50
C VAL A 405 17.87 40.95 -15.81
N PHE A 406 18.04 39.64 -15.94
CA PHE A 406 17.83 38.91 -17.22
C PHE A 406 16.42 38.34 -17.40
N THR A 407 15.59 38.29 -16.35
CA THR A 407 14.23 37.73 -16.39
C THR A 407 13.36 38.38 -15.31
N THR A 408 12.07 38.02 -15.18
CA THR A 408 11.28 38.50 -14.03
C THR A 408 11.74 37.81 -12.75
N VAL A 409 11.96 38.58 -11.69
CA VAL A 409 12.49 38.10 -10.40
C VAL A 409 11.55 38.50 -9.26
N GLY A 410 11.59 37.73 -8.18
CA GLY A 410 10.98 38.10 -6.90
C GLY A 410 11.66 37.39 -5.73
N ILE A 411 11.11 37.59 -4.54
CA ILE A 411 11.55 37.00 -3.28
C ILE A 411 10.43 36.08 -2.77
N HIS A 412 10.78 34.83 -2.47
CA HIS A 412 9.89 33.84 -1.89
C HIS A 412 10.62 33.12 -0.75
N LYS A 413 10.06 33.21 0.47
CA LYS A 413 10.64 32.63 1.70
C LYS A 413 12.10 33.05 1.93
N GLY A 414 12.37 34.35 1.76
CA GLY A 414 13.69 34.98 1.89
C GLY A 414 14.66 34.74 0.72
N SER A 415 14.40 33.79 -0.18
CA SER A 415 15.26 33.49 -1.33
C SER A 415 14.82 34.25 -2.57
N ARG A 416 15.79 34.71 -3.37
CA ARG A 416 15.57 35.32 -4.69
C ARG A 416 15.27 34.23 -5.74
N VAL A 417 14.19 34.39 -6.50
CA VAL A 417 13.64 33.37 -7.42
C VAL A 417 13.36 33.93 -8.80
N ALA A 418 13.64 33.14 -9.84
CA ALA A 418 13.23 33.45 -11.20
C ALA A 418 11.76 33.05 -11.40
N ILE A 419 10.97 33.92 -12.05
CA ILE A 419 9.52 33.75 -12.20
C ILE A 419 9.14 33.71 -13.69
N LYS A 420 8.90 32.50 -14.21
CA LYS A 420 8.43 32.29 -15.58
C LYS A 420 6.90 32.36 -15.63
N LYS A 421 6.38 33.41 -16.25
CA LYS A 421 4.93 33.63 -16.47
C LYS A 421 4.46 32.79 -17.66
N VAL A 422 3.38 32.03 -17.50
CA VAL A 422 2.73 31.24 -18.56
C VAL A 422 1.25 31.64 -18.64
N MET A 423 0.83 32.13 -19.82
CA MET A 423 -0.55 32.58 -20.05
C MET A 423 -1.42 31.37 -20.42
N LYS A 424 -2.25 30.93 -19.47
CA LYS A 424 -3.10 29.74 -19.61
C LYS A 424 -4.35 29.92 -18.74
N LYS A 425 -5.53 29.97 -19.36
CA LYS A 425 -6.78 30.41 -18.71
C LYS A 425 -7.18 29.57 -17.48
N LYS A 426 -6.91 28.27 -17.55
CA LYS A 426 -7.17 27.28 -16.49
C LYS A 426 -6.18 26.13 -16.65
N VAL A 427 -5.72 25.56 -15.53
CA VAL A 427 -5.09 24.23 -15.48
C VAL A 427 -5.78 23.43 -14.39
N ASP A 428 -6.29 22.27 -14.77
CA ASP A 428 -6.86 21.31 -13.83
C ASP A 428 -5.74 20.43 -13.25
N VAL A 429 -5.61 20.44 -11.92
CA VAL A 429 -4.59 19.68 -11.21
C VAL A 429 -4.97 18.19 -11.22
N ASN A 430 -4.40 17.46 -12.19
CA ASN A 430 -4.64 16.04 -12.39
C ASN A 430 -3.39 15.20 -12.05
N LYS A 431 -3.56 13.86 -12.01
CA LYS A 431 -2.46 12.93 -11.67
C LYS A 431 -1.22 13.09 -12.57
N LYS A 432 -1.41 13.40 -13.86
CA LYS A 432 -0.29 13.63 -14.81
C LYS A 432 0.51 14.87 -14.44
N LEU A 433 -0.16 15.98 -14.11
CA LEU A 433 0.52 17.21 -13.69
C LEU A 433 1.25 17.02 -12.35
N LEU A 434 0.63 16.35 -11.37
CA LEU A 434 1.29 16.05 -10.09
C LEU A 434 2.52 15.16 -10.28
N TRP A 435 2.47 14.21 -11.23
CA TRP A 435 3.61 13.39 -11.61
C TRP A 435 4.73 14.22 -12.26
N GLU A 436 4.43 15.04 -13.27
CA GLU A 436 5.40 15.93 -13.91
C GLU A 436 6.06 16.90 -12.91
N ILE A 437 5.30 17.40 -11.92
CA ILE A 437 5.81 18.27 -10.86
C ILE A 437 6.69 17.48 -9.90
N LYS A 438 6.31 16.26 -9.49
CA LYS A 438 7.16 15.38 -8.67
C LYS A 438 8.50 15.11 -9.35
N GLN A 439 8.50 14.70 -10.62
CA GLN A 439 9.72 14.41 -11.38
C GLN A 439 10.67 15.62 -11.42
N VAL A 440 10.15 16.83 -11.64
CA VAL A 440 10.95 18.05 -11.75
C VAL A 440 11.37 18.62 -10.38
N ARG A 441 10.59 18.38 -9.32
CA ARG A 441 10.94 18.75 -7.93
C ARG A 441 12.01 17.84 -7.34
N ASP A 442 11.94 16.55 -7.65
CA ASP A 442 12.81 15.52 -7.06
C ASP A 442 14.17 15.43 -7.81
N VAL A 443 14.33 16.15 -8.95
CA VAL A 443 15.62 16.40 -9.60
C VAL A 443 16.49 17.34 -8.75
N THR A 444 17.62 16.84 -8.27
CA THR A 444 18.60 17.60 -7.48
C THR A 444 20.02 17.28 -7.93
N HIS A 445 20.63 18.19 -8.69
CA HIS A 445 21.99 18.07 -9.19
C HIS A 445 22.63 19.47 -9.34
N GLU A 446 23.96 19.55 -9.28
CA GLU A 446 24.68 20.83 -9.34
C GLU A 446 24.43 21.58 -10.65
N ASN A 447 24.42 20.86 -11.77
CA ASN A 447 24.21 21.42 -13.11
C ASN A 447 22.74 21.34 -13.57
N THR A 448 21.78 21.31 -12.66
CA THR A 448 20.35 21.50 -13.00
C THR A 448 19.76 22.65 -12.16
N VAL A 449 18.87 23.43 -12.77
CA VAL A 449 18.18 24.54 -12.10
C VAL A 449 17.08 23.98 -11.21
N ARG A 450 17.22 24.18 -9.90
CA ARG A 450 16.27 23.70 -8.90
C ARG A 450 14.90 24.37 -9.07
N PHE A 451 13.88 23.54 -9.27
CA PHE A 451 12.47 23.94 -9.18
C PHE A 451 12.10 24.28 -7.72
N ILE A 452 11.35 25.36 -7.53
CA ILE A 452 10.94 25.85 -6.21
C ILE A 452 9.44 25.65 -6.01
N GLY A 453 8.63 25.84 -7.06
CA GLY A 453 7.19 25.65 -6.99
C GLY A 453 6.45 26.28 -8.16
N ALA A 454 5.12 26.24 -8.12
CA ALA A 454 4.28 26.92 -9.10
C ALA A 454 3.02 27.51 -8.46
N CYS A 455 2.65 28.72 -8.89
CA CYS A 455 1.31 29.28 -8.72
C CYS A 455 0.48 28.87 -9.94
N VAL A 456 -0.59 28.10 -9.73
CA VAL A 456 -1.49 27.60 -10.79
C VAL A 456 -2.82 28.35 -10.84
N ASP A 457 -2.93 29.45 -10.09
CA ASP A 457 -4.16 30.22 -9.94
C ASP A 457 -4.43 31.11 -11.17
N PRO A 458 -5.66 31.17 -11.72
CA PRO A 458 -5.99 32.02 -12.86
C PRO A 458 -5.74 33.52 -12.60
N PRO A 459 -5.46 34.34 -13.64
CA PRO A 459 -5.39 34.00 -15.07
C PRO A 459 -3.97 33.70 -15.58
N THR A 460 -2.96 33.68 -14.70
CA THR A 460 -1.54 33.57 -15.08
C THR A 460 -0.80 32.58 -14.20
N ILE A 461 -0.33 31.48 -14.79
CA ILE A 461 0.49 30.49 -14.10
C ILE A 461 1.90 31.07 -13.93
N LEU A 462 2.48 30.90 -12.75
CA LEU A 462 3.85 31.31 -12.43
C LEU A 462 4.66 30.06 -12.07
N ILE A 463 5.74 29.79 -12.80
CA ILE A 463 6.71 28.75 -12.46
C ILE A 463 7.89 29.43 -11.76
N LEU A 464 8.24 28.95 -10.57
CA LEU A 464 9.33 29.48 -9.75
C LEU A 464 10.52 28.52 -9.75
N SER A 465 11.70 29.04 -10.03
CA SER A 465 12.99 28.33 -9.93
C SER A 465 14.03 29.18 -9.22
N GLU A 466 15.18 28.60 -8.89
CA GLU A 466 16.34 29.40 -8.46
C GLU A 466 16.73 30.46 -9.51
N TYR A 467 17.30 31.58 -9.06
CA TYR A 467 17.75 32.67 -9.93
C TYR A 467 19.24 32.55 -10.28
N CYS A 468 19.52 32.28 -11.55
CA CYS A 468 20.87 32.25 -12.10
C CYS A 468 21.35 33.68 -12.43
N HIS A 469 22.40 34.14 -11.74
CA HIS A 469 22.76 35.55 -11.69
C HIS A 469 23.38 36.10 -12.99
N ARG A 470 23.95 35.25 -13.85
CA ARG A 470 24.69 35.66 -15.06
C ARG A 470 23.86 35.51 -16.35
N GLY A 471 22.56 35.21 -16.23
CA GLY A 471 21.67 35.01 -17.37
C GLY A 471 21.78 33.62 -17.99
N SER A 472 21.49 33.52 -19.28
CA SER A 472 21.69 32.30 -20.07
C SER A 472 23.08 32.22 -20.70
N LEU A 473 23.47 31.03 -21.17
CA LEU A 473 24.68 30.85 -21.98
C LEU A 473 24.67 31.78 -23.20
N ARG A 474 23.49 31.99 -23.83
CA ARG A 474 23.34 32.96 -24.93
C ARG A 474 23.70 34.39 -24.50
N ASP A 475 23.27 34.82 -23.31
CA ASP A 475 23.61 36.15 -22.77
C ASP A 475 25.11 36.31 -22.49
N VAL A 476 25.81 35.21 -22.17
CA VAL A 476 27.26 35.20 -21.93
C VAL A 476 28.06 35.17 -23.23
N LEU A 477 27.65 34.36 -24.22
CA LEU A 477 28.29 34.32 -25.54
C LEU A 477 28.21 35.69 -26.23
N SER A 478 27.03 36.33 -26.22
CA SER A 478 26.76 37.66 -26.77
C SER A 478 27.30 38.83 -25.95
N ASN A 479 28.15 38.61 -24.93
CA ASN A 479 28.74 39.66 -24.11
C ASN A 479 30.26 39.71 -24.30
N ASP A 480 30.72 40.57 -25.21
CA ASP A 480 32.13 40.73 -25.60
C ASP A 480 33.08 40.99 -24.41
N HIS A 481 32.58 41.60 -23.32
CA HIS A 481 33.37 41.86 -22.11
C HIS A 481 33.76 40.58 -21.33
N ILE A 482 33.16 39.43 -21.63
CA ILE A 482 33.54 38.15 -21.05
C ILE A 482 34.57 37.48 -21.97
N HIS A 483 35.80 37.29 -21.49
CA HIS A 483 36.80 36.48 -22.20
C HIS A 483 36.47 34.99 -22.02
N LEU A 484 36.02 34.37 -23.11
CA LEU A 484 35.77 32.93 -23.22
C LEU A 484 37.04 32.25 -23.75
N ASP A 485 37.99 31.98 -22.85
CA ASP A 485 39.16 31.14 -23.16
C ASP A 485 38.77 29.66 -23.33
N TRP A 486 39.72 28.84 -23.79
CA TRP A 486 39.49 27.42 -24.05
C TRP A 486 39.03 26.66 -22.79
N ASN A 487 39.64 26.95 -21.65
CA ASN A 487 39.33 26.28 -20.38
C ASN A 487 37.90 26.59 -19.93
N PHE A 488 37.50 27.86 -19.97
CA PHE A 488 36.16 28.27 -19.59
C PHE A 488 35.11 27.70 -20.56
N ARG A 489 35.36 27.69 -21.88
CA ARG A 489 34.49 26.98 -22.85
C ARG A 489 34.36 25.50 -22.52
N MET A 490 35.46 24.81 -22.23
CA MET A 490 35.45 23.38 -21.89
C MET A 490 34.74 23.08 -20.56
N SER A 491 34.79 23.99 -19.58
CA SER A 491 34.02 23.85 -18.34
C SER A 491 32.50 23.96 -18.59
N LEU A 492 32.06 24.93 -19.40
CA LEU A 492 30.64 25.10 -19.78
C LEU A 492 30.14 23.88 -20.56
N ILE A 493 30.96 23.33 -21.47
CA ILE A 493 30.65 22.08 -22.20
C ILE A 493 30.51 20.91 -21.22
N HIS A 494 31.46 20.72 -20.30
CA HIS A 494 31.41 19.62 -19.33
C HIS A 494 30.21 19.74 -18.37
N ASP A 495 29.86 20.95 -17.93
CA ASP A 495 28.68 21.20 -17.11
C ASP A 495 27.37 20.82 -17.82
N ILE A 496 27.25 21.13 -19.13
CA ILE A 496 26.11 20.67 -19.94
C ILE A 496 26.08 19.14 -19.98
N LEU A 497 27.21 18.48 -20.25
CA LEU A 497 27.30 17.02 -20.31
C LEU A 497 26.95 16.35 -18.98
N LYS A 498 27.45 16.87 -17.86
CA LYS A 498 27.19 16.38 -16.50
C LYS A 498 25.71 16.58 -16.13
N GLY A 499 25.12 17.74 -16.43
CA GLY A 499 23.70 18.02 -16.22
C GLY A 499 22.77 17.16 -17.08
N MET A 500 23.11 16.93 -18.35
CA MET A 500 22.29 16.13 -19.27
C MET A 500 22.42 14.62 -19.04
N SER A 501 23.61 14.09 -18.71
CA SER A 501 23.74 12.69 -18.24
C SER A 501 22.85 12.41 -17.01
N TYR A 502 22.78 13.37 -16.07
CA TYR A 502 21.89 13.25 -14.91
C TYR A 502 20.41 13.30 -15.32
N LEU A 503 19.99 14.26 -16.17
CA LEU A 503 18.59 14.36 -16.59
C LEU A 503 18.12 13.13 -17.40
N HIS A 504 18.98 12.55 -18.24
CA HIS A 504 18.68 11.33 -19.01
C HIS A 504 18.63 10.05 -18.18
N SER A 505 19.24 10.04 -16.99
CA SER A 505 19.14 8.93 -16.02
C SER A 505 18.08 9.15 -14.93
N SER A 506 17.55 10.38 -14.81
CA SER A 506 16.42 10.72 -13.93
C SER A 506 15.06 10.29 -14.50
N GLU A 507 14.01 10.28 -13.66
CA GLU A 507 12.63 10.01 -14.10
C GLU A 507 12.12 10.99 -15.19
N VAL A 508 12.74 12.15 -15.37
CA VAL A 508 12.38 13.11 -16.44
C VAL A 508 12.70 12.54 -17.84
N GLY A 509 13.74 11.70 -17.96
CA GLY A 509 14.10 10.92 -19.16
C GLY A 509 14.70 11.73 -20.33
N ALA A 510 14.13 12.88 -20.69
CA ALA A 510 14.60 13.75 -21.77
C ALA A 510 14.19 15.23 -21.55
N HIS A 511 14.97 16.16 -22.10
CA HIS A 511 14.76 17.60 -21.95
C HIS A 511 13.76 18.15 -22.99
N GLY A 512 13.90 17.78 -24.25
CA GLY A 512 13.00 18.13 -25.38
C GLY A 512 12.96 19.61 -25.77
N LYS A 513 13.65 20.48 -25.03
CA LYS A 513 13.72 21.94 -25.22
C LYS A 513 15.15 22.48 -24.99
N LEU A 514 16.18 21.67 -25.24
CA LEU A 514 17.56 22.06 -24.95
C LEU A 514 18.04 23.12 -25.97
N ARG A 515 18.70 24.18 -25.48
CA ARG A 515 19.22 25.33 -26.27
C ARG A 515 20.06 26.23 -25.38
N SER A 516 20.96 27.05 -25.94
CA SER A 516 21.79 28.01 -25.18
C SER A 516 20.98 28.93 -24.26
N GLY A 517 19.80 29.38 -24.70
CA GLY A 517 18.89 30.20 -23.89
C GLY A 517 18.23 29.48 -22.70
N ASN A 518 18.34 28.15 -22.60
CA ASN A 518 17.84 27.34 -21.49
C ASN A 518 18.97 26.75 -20.61
N CYS A 519 20.24 26.90 -21.02
CA CYS A 519 21.39 26.74 -20.15
C CYS A 519 21.61 28.05 -19.38
N LEU A 520 21.47 28.07 -18.06
CA LEU A 520 21.63 29.26 -17.23
C LEU A 520 22.93 29.20 -16.42
N ILE A 521 23.49 30.34 -16.04
CA ILE A 521 24.81 30.41 -15.39
C ILE A 521 24.70 31.08 -14.01
N ASP A 522 25.17 30.40 -12.96
CA ASP A 522 25.09 30.86 -11.57
C ASP A 522 26.12 31.96 -11.24
N SER A 523 26.12 32.48 -10.00
CA SER A 523 27.07 33.50 -9.55
C SER A 523 28.53 33.03 -9.57
N ARG A 524 28.78 31.72 -9.52
CA ARG A 524 30.10 31.06 -9.53
C ARG A 524 30.54 30.62 -10.93
N PHE A 525 29.81 31.03 -11.98
CA PHE A 525 29.98 30.61 -13.38
C PHE A 525 29.65 29.13 -13.67
N VAL A 526 29.05 28.39 -12.73
CA VAL A 526 28.58 27.02 -12.98
C VAL A 526 27.34 27.05 -13.87
N LEU A 527 27.34 26.25 -14.94
CA LEU A 527 26.23 26.15 -15.87
C LEU A 527 25.20 25.11 -15.36
N LYS A 528 23.94 25.51 -15.39
CA LYS A 528 22.77 24.74 -14.97
C LYS A 528 21.72 24.62 -16.08
N ILE A 529 21.27 23.41 -16.35
CA ILE A 529 20.20 23.13 -17.32
C ILE A 529 18.82 23.52 -16.75
N SER A 530 17.97 24.19 -17.52
CA SER A 530 16.68 24.76 -17.07
C SER A 530 15.52 24.55 -18.06
N ASP A 531 14.29 24.71 -17.58
CA ASP A 531 13.04 24.50 -18.33
C ASP A 531 12.78 23.05 -18.79
N PHE A 532 13.43 22.06 -18.17
CA PHE A 532 13.10 20.64 -18.36
C PHE A 532 11.73 20.28 -17.76
N GLY A 533 11.07 19.25 -18.32
CA GLY A 533 9.78 18.75 -17.84
C GLY A 533 8.63 19.75 -17.92
N LEU A 534 7.69 19.65 -16.95
CA LEU A 534 6.49 20.49 -16.78
C LEU A 534 5.68 20.77 -18.06
N ARG A 535 5.63 19.80 -18.99
CA ARG A 535 4.99 19.96 -20.31
C ARG A 535 3.52 20.35 -20.19
N THR A 536 2.79 19.80 -19.23
CA THR A 536 1.38 20.13 -18.98
C THR A 536 1.18 21.59 -18.54
N LEU A 537 2.18 22.22 -17.90
CA LEU A 537 2.16 23.66 -17.64
C LEU A 537 2.61 24.46 -18.87
N THR A 538 3.76 24.13 -19.46
CA THR A 538 4.39 24.96 -20.50
C THR A 538 3.73 24.87 -21.88
N THR A 539 2.97 23.82 -22.18
CA THR A 539 2.21 23.72 -23.44
C THR A 539 1.08 24.76 -23.48
N PRO A 540 1.01 25.62 -24.51
CA PRO A 540 -0.05 26.62 -24.63
C PRO A 540 -1.42 25.97 -24.78
N SER A 541 -2.46 26.59 -24.22
CA SER A 541 -3.86 26.21 -24.45
C SER A 541 -4.43 26.93 -25.68
N PRO A 542 -5.40 26.35 -26.42
CA PRO A 542 -6.14 27.06 -27.47
C PRO A 542 -6.75 28.41 -26.99
N PRO A 543 -6.77 29.46 -27.83
CA PRO A 543 -6.14 29.53 -29.15
C PRO A 543 -4.60 29.54 -29.05
N TYR A 544 -3.94 28.79 -29.93
CA TYR A 544 -2.48 28.72 -29.96
C TYR A 544 -1.87 30.05 -30.45
N PRO A 545 -0.66 30.41 -29.98
CA PRO A 545 0.02 31.60 -30.48
C PRO A 545 0.35 31.48 -31.98
N PRO A 546 0.43 32.60 -32.72
CA PRO A 546 0.84 32.57 -34.13
C PRO A 546 2.27 32.05 -34.28
N ARG A 547 2.53 31.37 -35.40
CA ARG A 547 3.88 30.90 -35.78
C ARG A 547 4.71 32.06 -36.31
N ASP A 548 5.17 32.91 -35.41
CA ASP A 548 5.99 34.08 -35.69
C ASP A 548 7.48 33.72 -35.87
N SER A 549 8.32 34.74 -36.15
CA SER A 549 9.78 34.54 -36.22
C SER A 549 10.35 33.90 -34.94
N THR A 550 9.80 34.24 -33.76
CA THR A 550 10.24 33.66 -32.47
C THR A 550 9.87 32.18 -32.33
N PHE A 551 8.84 31.70 -33.01
CA PHE A 551 8.51 30.27 -33.10
C PHE A 551 9.61 29.53 -33.84
N TYR A 552 9.90 29.92 -35.09
CA TYR A 552 10.94 29.29 -35.92
C TYR A 552 12.33 29.41 -35.30
N THR A 553 12.70 30.54 -34.68
CA THR A 553 13.97 30.67 -33.96
C THR A 553 14.13 29.61 -32.86
N LYS A 554 13.07 29.20 -32.16
CA LYS A 554 13.15 28.16 -31.13
C LYS A 554 13.38 26.75 -31.70
N LEU A 555 13.06 26.54 -32.98
CA LEU A 555 13.21 25.25 -33.66
C LEU A 555 14.62 25.01 -34.21
N LEU A 556 15.52 26.00 -34.21
CA LEU A 556 16.91 25.87 -34.70
C LEU A 556 17.74 24.80 -33.94
N TRP A 557 17.36 24.47 -32.71
CA TRP A 557 17.99 23.40 -31.91
C TRP A 557 17.26 22.05 -32.02
N VAL A 558 16.15 21.97 -32.77
CA VAL A 558 15.30 20.76 -32.84
C VAL A 558 15.77 19.85 -33.96
N ALA A 559 15.92 18.56 -33.64
CA ALA A 559 16.47 17.57 -34.54
C ALA A 559 15.58 17.30 -35.77
N PRO A 560 16.16 16.95 -36.94
CA PRO A 560 15.46 16.80 -38.22
C PRO A 560 14.39 15.69 -38.24
N GLU A 561 14.46 14.71 -37.33
CA GLU A 561 13.41 13.72 -37.12
C GLU A 561 12.21 14.21 -36.31
N LEU A 562 12.39 15.29 -35.53
CA LEU A 562 11.36 15.88 -34.68
C LEU A 562 10.67 17.09 -35.35
N LEU A 563 11.33 17.75 -36.31
CA LEU A 563 10.80 18.96 -36.96
C LEU A 563 9.46 18.73 -37.67
N THR A 564 9.29 17.63 -38.40
CA THR A 564 8.04 17.32 -39.13
C THR A 564 6.85 17.24 -38.19
N GLU A 565 6.92 16.40 -37.15
CA GLU A 565 5.85 16.28 -36.14
C GLU A 565 5.61 17.61 -35.40
N THR A 566 6.67 18.39 -35.16
CA THR A 566 6.56 19.72 -34.54
C THR A 566 5.81 20.72 -35.41
N LEU A 567 6.02 20.68 -36.73
CA LEU A 567 5.38 21.57 -37.70
C LEU A 567 3.95 21.13 -38.04
N GLU A 568 3.63 19.84 -37.92
CA GLU A 568 2.26 19.34 -38.03
C GLU A 568 1.44 19.57 -36.74
N SER A 569 2.10 19.53 -35.58
CA SER A 569 1.45 19.72 -34.27
C SER A 569 0.78 21.09 -34.12
N PRO A 570 -0.53 21.15 -33.77
CA PRO A 570 -1.24 22.42 -33.52
C PRO A 570 -0.62 23.24 -32.38
N ALA A 571 0.00 22.59 -31.40
CA ALA A 571 0.68 23.25 -30.29
C ALA A 571 2.13 23.67 -30.62
N GLY A 572 2.72 23.14 -31.69
CA GLY A 572 4.06 23.48 -32.15
C GLY A 572 5.19 23.12 -31.17
N ILE A 573 5.07 22.01 -30.44
CA ILE A 573 6.06 21.56 -29.44
C ILE A 573 6.64 20.20 -29.86
N PRO A 574 7.98 20.04 -29.93
CA PRO A 574 8.61 18.79 -30.32
C PRO A 574 8.37 17.66 -29.31
N PRO A 575 8.41 16.39 -29.74
CA PRO A 575 8.62 15.26 -28.84
C PRO A 575 9.91 15.45 -28.02
N ALA A 576 9.96 14.86 -26.83
CA ALA A 576 11.17 14.88 -26.00
C ALA A 576 11.86 13.53 -26.14
N THR A 577 13.02 13.50 -26.79
CA THR A 577 13.80 12.27 -27.00
C THR A 577 15.26 12.51 -26.65
N GLN A 578 15.94 11.49 -26.12
CA GLN A 578 17.35 11.61 -25.74
C GLN A 578 18.25 11.90 -26.95
N LYS A 579 17.96 11.30 -28.11
CA LYS A 579 18.70 11.56 -29.36
C LYS A 579 18.42 12.95 -29.95
N GLY A 580 17.25 13.53 -29.68
CA GLY A 580 16.93 14.92 -30.01
C GLY A 580 17.75 15.90 -29.18
N ASP A 581 17.85 15.67 -27.86
CA ASP A 581 18.68 16.50 -26.98
C ASP A 581 20.17 16.50 -27.37
N VAL A 582 20.69 15.37 -27.87
CA VAL A 582 22.09 15.27 -28.36
C VAL A 582 22.31 16.12 -29.61
N TYR A 583 21.32 16.19 -30.52
CA TYR A 583 21.37 17.13 -31.65
C TYR A 583 21.34 18.58 -31.17
N SER A 584 20.45 18.92 -30.23
CA SER A 584 20.38 20.26 -29.62
C SER A 584 21.71 20.67 -28.98
N PHE A 585 22.41 19.72 -28.36
CA PHE A 585 23.76 19.93 -27.80
C PHE A 585 24.81 20.21 -28.87
N ALA A 586 24.75 19.56 -30.04
CA ALA A 586 25.67 19.85 -31.15
C ALA A 586 25.54 21.30 -31.66
N ILE A 587 24.32 21.83 -31.74
CA ILE A 587 24.10 23.25 -32.07
C ILE A 587 24.63 24.18 -30.97
N ILE A 588 24.55 23.79 -29.70
CA ILE A 588 25.18 24.54 -28.60
C ILE A 588 26.72 24.48 -28.67
N LEU A 589 27.31 23.38 -29.16
CA LEU A 589 28.76 23.32 -29.42
C LEU A 589 29.18 24.31 -30.51
N GLU A 590 28.41 24.45 -31.60
CA GLU A 590 28.63 25.49 -32.61
C GLU A 590 28.57 26.90 -31.98
N GLU A 591 27.50 27.20 -31.21
CA GLU A 591 27.37 28.48 -30.50
C GLU A 591 28.57 28.79 -29.58
N ILE A 592 29.13 27.79 -28.88
CA ILE A 592 30.30 27.95 -27.99
C ILE A 592 31.63 28.08 -28.77
N LEU A 593 31.79 27.34 -29.87
CA LEU A 593 33.00 27.37 -30.69
C LEU A 593 33.10 28.66 -31.50
N VAL A 594 32.06 28.98 -32.27
CA VAL A 594 31.97 30.18 -33.12
C VAL A 594 31.79 31.46 -32.27
N ARG A 595 31.27 31.33 -31.04
CA ARG A 595 30.81 32.45 -30.19
C ARG A 595 29.73 33.28 -30.90
N GLY A 596 28.83 32.60 -31.62
CA GLY A 596 27.78 33.19 -32.45
C GLY A 596 26.37 32.84 -31.98
N SER A 597 25.39 33.16 -32.83
CA SER A 597 24.04 32.61 -32.80
C SER A 597 24.01 31.25 -33.53
N PRO A 598 22.98 30.39 -33.33
CA PRO A 598 22.94 29.09 -33.97
C PRO A 598 22.79 29.23 -35.50
N PHE A 599 23.59 28.45 -36.25
CA PHE A 599 23.77 28.58 -37.70
C PHE A 599 24.26 29.98 -38.12
N GLU A 600 25.21 30.58 -37.38
CA GLU A 600 25.63 32.00 -37.52
C GLU A 600 25.83 32.40 -39.00
N VAL A 601 26.65 31.65 -39.73
CA VAL A 601 27.00 31.87 -41.15
C VAL A 601 25.75 31.88 -42.06
N ALA A 602 24.78 31.00 -41.81
CA ALA A 602 23.55 30.93 -42.59
C ALA A 602 22.56 32.03 -42.18
N SER A 603 22.52 32.42 -40.91
CA SER A 603 21.61 33.45 -40.36
C SER A 603 21.76 34.82 -41.03
N HIS A 604 22.95 35.11 -41.58
CA HIS A 604 23.20 36.34 -42.34
C HIS A 604 22.52 36.38 -43.71
N THR A 605 22.03 35.24 -44.23
CA THR A 605 21.48 35.10 -45.59
C THR A 605 20.11 34.44 -45.66
N LEU A 606 19.70 33.72 -44.62
CA LEU A 606 18.46 32.95 -44.54
C LEU A 606 17.68 33.31 -43.27
N THR A 607 16.36 33.35 -43.37
CA THR A 607 15.50 33.44 -42.20
C THR A 607 15.52 32.14 -41.38
N ALA A 608 15.19 32.23 -40.08
CA ALA A 608 15.07 31.05 -39.23
C ALA A 608 14.01 30.03 -39.73
N GLN A 609 13.03 30.46 -40.53
CA GLN A 609 12.07 29.56 -41.17
C GLN A 609 12.73 28.75 -42.29
N GLU A 610 13.44 29.41 -43.22
CA GLU A 610 14.12 28.73 -44.33
C GLU A 610 15.22 27.77 -43.85
N ILE A 611 15.90 28.11 -42.74
CA ILE A 611 16.87 27.20 -42.09
C ILE A 611 16.16 25.94 -41.57
N VAL A 612 15.06 26.11 -40.82
CA VAL A 612 14.26 24.99 -40.29
C VAL A 612 13.70 24.10 -41.41
N GLU A 613 13.22 24.71 -42.50
CA GLU A 613 12.70 23.97 -43.66
C GLU A 613 13.81 23.18 -44.38
N ARG A 614 15.01 23.74 -44.55
CA ARG A 614 16.16 23.01 -45.13
C ARG A 614 16.68 21.89 -44.24
N VAL A 615 16.67 22.06 -42.91
CA VAL A 615 17.02 20.97 -41.98
C VAL A 615 15.97 19.86 -42.02
N ALA A 616 14.67 20.20 -42.07
CA ALA A 616 13.58 19.23 -42.17
C ALA A 616 13.58 18.44 -43.50
N GLN A 617 14.09 19.02 -44.59
CA GLN A 617 14.20 18.38 -45.91
C GLN A 617 15.24 17.25 -46.00
N ARG A 618 16.21 17.17 -45.06
CA ARG A 618 17.28 16.15 -45.02
C ARG A 618 17.96 15.92 -46.38
N SER A 619 18.49 17.00 -46.94
CA SER A 619 19.29 16.98 -48.17
C SER A 619 20.52 16.05 -48.06
N SER A 620 21.10 15.66 -49.19
CA SER A 620 22.44 15.05 -49.23
C SER A 620 23.39 15.96 -50.02
N PRO A 621 24.44 16.54 -49.39
CA PRO A 621 24.77 16.47 -47.96
C PRO A 621 23.73 17.16 -47.05
N PRO A 622 23.65 16.79 -45.77
CA PRO A 622 22.68 17.35 -44.83
C PRO A 622 22.98 18.82 -44.52
N PHE A 623 21.96 19.67 -44.54
CA PHE A 623 22.10 21.08 -44.17
C PHE A 623 22.45 21.21 -42.68
N ARG A 624 23.59 21.82 -42.37
CA ARG A 624 24.18 21.94 -41.02
C ARG A 624 24.94 23.27 -40.86
N PRO A 625 25.20 23.72 -39.62
CA PRO A 625 26.09 24.85 -39.38
C PRO A 625 27.49 24.64 -39.97
N THR A 626 28.13 25.73 -40.44
CA THR A 626 29.48 25.70 -41.00
C THR A 626 30.46 26.27 -39.99
N VAL A 627 31.34 25.42 -39.44
CA VAL A 627 32.35 25.81 -38.46
C VAL A 627 33.75 25.77 -39.08
N ILE A 628 34.45 26.90 -39.06
CA ILE A 628 35.80 27.03 -39.65
C ILE A 628 36.85 26.81 -38.55
N VAL A 629 37.30 25.56 -38.41
CA VAL A 629 38.37 25.16 -37.48
C VAL A 629 39.70 25.83 -37.87
N GLY A 630 40.48 26.28 -36.89
CA GLY A 630 41.86 26.77 -37.10
C GLY A 630 42.04 28.27 -37.40
N VAL A 631 40.96 29.06 -37.55
CA VAL A 631 41.07 30.54 -37.74
C VAL A 631 40.85 31.33 -36.44
N MET A 632 40.48 30.65 -35.35
CA MET A 632 40.04 31.30 -34.08
C MET A 632 41.13 32.04 -33.30
N ASN A 633 42.40 31.97 -33.71
CA ASN A 633 43.53 32.71 -33.12
C ASN A 633 43.72 34.16 -33.66
N CYS A 634 42.66 34.81 -34.13
CA CYS A 634 42.66 36.22 -34.52
C CYS A 634 41.85 37.11 -33.57
N ASP A 635 42.09 36.94 -32.28
CA ASP A 635 41.68 37.88 -31.24
C ASP A 635 42.17 39.30 -31.61
N ARG A 636 41.24 40.27 -31.73
CA ARG A 636 41.55 41.62 -32.22
C ARG A 636 42.22 42.49 -31.16
N GLY A 637 43.42 42.09 -30.72
CA GLY A 637 44.31 42.93 -29.90
C GLY A 637 44.92 42.29 -28.65
N ALA A 638 45.39 41.04 -28.71
CA ALA A 638 46.05 40.36 -27.57
C ALA A 638 47.35 39.60 -27.94
N ALA A 639 48.29 40.28 -28.61
CA ALA A 639 49.56 39.67 -29.03
C ALA A 639 50.59 39.55 -27.88
N SER A 640 50.42 38.57 -26.97
CA SER A 640 51.37 38.33 -25.86
C SER A 640 51.69 36.85 -25.59
N ARG A 641 52.66 36.32 -26.35
CA ARG A 641 53.63 35.27 -25.94
C ARG A 641 53.12 34.17 -24.97
N GLY A 642 52.33 33.24 -25.50
CA GLY A 642 52.15 31.87 -24.95
C GLY A 642 52.65 30.82 -25.95
N SER A 643 52.90 29.58 -25.51
CA SER A 643 53.47 28.51 -26.34
C SER A 643 52.51 27.97 -27.41
N ILE A 644 52.95 27.96 -28.67
CA ILE A 644 52.20 27.39 -29.80
C ILE A 644 52.49 25.88 -29.91
N SER A 645 51.86 25.06 -29.06
CA SER A 645 51.91 23.59 -29.15
C SER A 645 50.89 22.89 -28.22
N ASP A 646 49.63 22.74 -28.67
CA ASP A 646 48.78 21.54 -28.43
C ASP A 646 47.34 21.73 -28.98
N GLY A 647 46.74 22.91 -28.77
CA GLY A 647 45.29 23.15 -28.89
C GLY A 647 44.62 22.85 -30.24
N SER A 648 45.38 22.60 -31.32
CA SER A 648 44.81 22.24 -32.63
C SER A 648 44.26 20.82 -32.71
N GLN A 649 44.71 19.87 -31.87
CA GLN A 649 44.13 18.50 -31.88
C GLN A 649 42.79 18.44 -31.14
N ASP A 650 42.65 19.25 -30.10
CA ASP A 650 41.47 19.29 -29.24
C ASP A 650 40.27 19.97 -29.93
N GLU A 651 40.49 21.05 -30.67
CA GLU A 651 39.47 21.68 -31.54
C GLU A 651 38.94 20.70 -32.59
N VAL A 652 39.84 19.95 -33.26
CA VAL A 652 39.47 18.96 -34.29
C VAL A 652 38.67 17.80 -33.68
N MET A 653 39.09 17.28 -32.52
CA MET A 653 38.35 16.22 -31.82
C MET A 653 36.93 16.68 -31.43
N LEU A 654 36.80 17.92 -30.96
CA LEU A 654 35.50 18.49 -30.61
C LEU A 654 34.61 18.74 -31.84
N HIS A 655 35.20 19.04 -33.01
CA HIS A 655 34.49 19.11 -34.29
C HIS A 655 33.96 17.73 -34.73
N GLU A 656 34.81 16.70 -34.78
CA GLU A 656 34.39 15.32 -35.09
C GLU A 656 33.25 14.85 -34.16
N LEU A 657 33.35 15.22 -32.88
CA LEU A 657 32.35 14.89 -31.85
C LEU A 657 31.03 15.62 -32.09
N MET A 658 31.07 16.91 -32.44
CA MET A 658 29.91 17.73 -32.81
C MET A 658 29.21 17.17 -34.06
N GLU A 659 29.96 16.81 -35.10
CA GLU A 659 29.41 16.23 -36.34
C GLU A 659 28.67 14.91 -36.08
N ARG A 660 29.23 14.05 -35.22
CA ARG A 660 28.57 12.82 -34.79
C ARG A 660 27.34 13.06 -33.91
N CYS A 661 27.30 14.16 -33.16
CA CYS A 661 26.12 14.52 -32.35
C CYS A 661 24.96 15.05 -33.21
N TRP A 662 25.22 15.62 -34.39
CA TRP A 662 24.17 16.12 -35.30
C TRP A 662 23.84 15.24 -36.51
N SER A 663 24.20 13.95 -36.54
CA SER A 663 23.82 13.06 -37.66
C SER A 663 22.31 13.07 -37.93
N ASP A 664 21.89 12.95 -39.19
CA ASP A 664 20.46 12.77 -39.55
C ASP A 664 19.90 11.46 -39.00
N THR A 665 20.74 10.44 -38.80
CA THR A 665 20.39 9.16 -38.17
C THR A 665 20.41 9.29 -36.63
N PRO A 666 19.28 9.18 -35.92
CA PRO A 666 19.26 9.31 -34.46
C PRO A 666 20.10 8.24 -33.74
N GLU A 667 20.22 7.05 -34.31
CA GLU A 667 20.92 5.89 -33.74
C GLU A 667 22.44 6.12 -33.63
N GLU A 668 23.04 6.75 -34.64
CA GLU A 668 24.48 7.06 -34.72
C GLU A 668 24.94 8.06 -33.66
N ARG A 669 24.05 8.96 -33.23
CA ARG A 669 24.35 10.01 -32.23
C ARG A 669 24.76 9.38 -30.91
N PRO A 670 25.93 9.69 -30.33
CA PRO A 670 26.36 9.13 -29.04
C PRO A 670 25.43 9.56 -27.90
N SER A 671 25.41 8.81 -26.79
CA SER A 671 24.73 9.25 -25.56
C SER A 671 25.53 10.31 -24.83
N PHE A 672 24.89 11.17 -24.03
CA PHE A 672 25.59 12.17 -23.19
C PHE A 672 26.70 11.57 -22.34
N GLU A 673 26.50 10.37 -21.78
CA GLU A 673 27.52 9.68 -21.00
C GLU A 673 28.69 9.17 -21.86
N GLY A 674 28.41 8.73 -23.09
CA GLY A 674 29.44 8.43 -24.08
C GLY A 674 30.29 9.66 -24.41
N ILE A 675 29.63 10.78 -24.73
CA ILE A 675 30.26 12.08 -25.03
C ILE A 675 31.12 12.55 -23.84
N ARG A 676 30.55 12.54 -22.63
CA ARG A 676 31.22 12.89 -21.36
C ARG A 676 32.47 12.03 -21.14
N SER A 677 32.40 10.73 -21.45
CA SER A 677 33.56 9.83 -21.32
C SER A 677 34.67 10.13 -22.33
N VAL A 678 34.35 10.62 -23.53
CA VAL A 678 35.34 11.02 -24.55
C VAL A 678 36.00 12.34 -24.17
N VAL A 679 35.20 13.34 -23.80
CA VAL A 679 35.67 14.66 -23.34
C VAL A 679 36.55 14.53 -22.09
N ALA A 680 36.08 13.85 -21.04
CA ALA A 680 36.83 13.72 -19.79
C ALA A 680 38.16 12.95 -19.95
N LYS A 681 38.23 11.93 -20.83
CA LYS A 681 39.45 11.13 -21.04
C LYS A 681 40.54 11.86 -21.84
N ARG A 682 40.16 12.79 -22.73
CA ARG A 682 41.10 13.49 -23.62
C ARG A 682 41.35 14.93 -23.17
N LEU A 683 40.30 15.71 -22.95
CA LEU A 683 40.36 17.18 -22.82
C LEU A 683 40.50 17.69 -21.37
N MET A 684 40.28 16.84 -20.35
CA MET A 684 40.20 17.29 -18.95
C MET A 684 41.36 16.83 -18.05
N LYS A 685 42.39 16.16 -18.62
CA LYS A 685 43.63 15.87 -17.87
C LYS A 685 44.37 17.18 -17.58
N GLY A 686 44.54 17.52 -16.30
CA GLY A 686 45.33 18.67 -15.83
C GLY A 686 44.71 20.06 -16.01
N HIS A 687 43.57 20.20 -16.68
CA HIS A 687 43.02 21.52 -17.05
C HIS A 687 42.00 22.08 -16.04
N CYS A 688 41.31 21.23 -15.27
CA CYS A 688 40.27 21.69 -14.33
C CYS A 688 40.82 22.39 -13.07
N GLU A 689 42.04 22.04 -12.64
CA GLU A 689 42.66 22.59 -11.42
C GLU A 689 42.99 24.08 -11.62
N ASN A 690 43.70 24.41 -12.70
CA ASN A 690 44.13 25.78 -13.03
C ASN A 690 42.97 26.77 -13.30
N LEU A 691 41.85 26.29 -13.86
CA LEU A 691 40.68 27.15 -14.13
C LEU A 691 39.96 27.53 -12.84
N MET A 692 39.82 26.59 -11.90
CA MET A 692 39.15 26.87 -10.62
C MET A 692 39.93 27.93 -9.84
N ASP A 693 41.26 27.85 -9.81
CA ASP A 693 42.11 28.82 -9.13
C ASP A 693 42.03 30.23 -9.74
N ASP A 694 41.99 30.38 -11.07
CA ASP A 694 41.86 31.72 -11.67
C ASP A 694 40.44 32.29 -11.56
N LEU A 695 39.40 31.44 -11.63
CA LEU A 695 38.02 31.87 -11.35
C LEU A 695 37.84 32.24 -9.87
N LEU A 696 38.42 31.47 -8.94
CA LEU A 696 38.47 31.80 -7.51
C LEU A 696 39.19 33.12 -7.29
N ARG A 697 40.41 33.29 -7.80
CA ARG A 697 41.19 34.54 -7.67
C ARG A 697 40.45 35.77 -8.20
N ARG A 698 39.76 35.65 -9.34
CA ARG A 698 38.90 36.71 -9.87
C ARG A 698 37.68 36.93 -8.97
N MET A 699 37.05 35.87 -8.45
CA MET A 699 35.91 35.98 -7.52
C MET A 699 36.29 36.56 -6.15
N GLU A 700 37.48 36.28 -5.63
CA GLU A 700 38.05 36.87 -4.41
C GLU A 700 38.31 38.37 -4.59
N GLN A 701 38.82 38.78 -5.76
CA GLN A 701 38.90 40.21 -6.11
C GLN A 701 37.53 40.88 -6.20
N TYR A 702 36.52 40.21 -6.77
CA TYR A 702 35.15 40.75 -6.76
C TYR A 702 34.52 40.74 -5.36
N ALA A 703 34.83 39.76 -4.51
CA ALA A 703 34.35 39.66 -3.13
C ALA A 703 34.95 40.75 -2.26
N THR A 704 36.28 40.91 -2.22
CA THR A 704 36.95 41.97 -1.46
C THR A 704 36.54 43.38 -1.90
N ASN A 705 36.36 43.62 -3.21
CA ASN A 705 35.78 44.88 -3.70
C ASN A 705 34.33 45.09 -3.25
N LEU A 706 33.52 44.02 -3.18
CA LEU A 706 32.14 44.10 -2.70
C LEU A 706 32.07 44.27 -1.17
N GLU A 707 32.96 43.63 -0.40
CA GLU A 707 33.08 43.77 1.05
C GLU A 707 33.49 45.18 1.44
N ALA A 708 34.47 45.78 0.75
CA ALA A 708 34.84 47.17 0.92
C ALA A 708 33.64 48.11 0.66
N LEU A 709 32.87 47.85 -0.41
CA LEU A 709 31.69 48.64 -0.75
C LEU A 709 30.53 48.43 0.24
N VAL A 710 30.35 47.21 0.75
CA VAL A 710 29.35 46.89 1.78
C VAL A 710 29.72 47.53 3.11
N SER A 711 31.01 47.60 3.47
CA SER A 711 31.48 48.41 4.61
C SER A 711 31.12 49.87 4.41
N GLU A 712 31.54 50.50 3.30
CA GLU A 712 31.24 51.91 2.99
C GLU A 712 29.74 52.24 3.07
N LYS A 713 28.88 51.33 2.56
CA LYS A 713 27.42 51.50 2.63
C LYS A 713 26.83 51.23 4.02
N THR A 714 27.43 50.34 4.80
CA THR A 714 27.04 50.11 6.20
C THR A 714 27.43 51.30 7.07
N ASP A 715 28.61 51.87 6.84
CA ASP A 715 29.11 53.07 7.52
C ASP A 715 28.20 54.27 7.20
N GLN A 716 27.87 54.50 5.93
CA GLN A 716 26.91 55.55 5.52
C GLN A 716 25.52 55.34 6.13
N LEU A 717 25.00 54.11 6.14
CA LEU A 717 23.73 53.79 6.77
C LEU A 717 23.76 54.02 8.29
N SER A 718 24.89 53.73 8.95
CA SER A 718 25.06 54.00 10.39
C SER A 718 25.05 55.49 10.71
N GLN A 719 25.65 56.32 9.85
CA GLN A 719 25.69 57.78 10.01
C GLN A 719 24.30 58.40 9.82
N GLU A 720 23.57 58.02 8.76
CA GLU A 720 22.20 58.52 8.55
C GLU A 720 21.21 57.96 9.57
N LYS A 721 21.38 56.71 10.06
CA LYS A 721 20.61 56.19 11.20
C LYS A 721 20.84 57.03 12.44
N ARG A 722 22.10 57.26 12.83
CA ARG A 722 22.46 58.08 13.99
C ARG A 722 21.89 59.49 13.88
N ARG A 723 21.97 60.12 12.70
CA ARG A 723 21.41 61.44 12.44
C ARG A 723 19.89 61.49 12.62
N SER A 724 19.20 60.44 12.18
CA SER A 724 17.75 60.27 12.39
C SER A 724 17.40 60.10 13.87
N GLU A 725 18.20 59.33 14.62
CA GLU A 725 18.04 59.16 16.08
C GLU A 725 18.27 60.49 16.83
N GLU A 726 19.32 61.23 16.50
CA GLU A 726 19.64 62.53 17.10
C GLU A 726 18.53 63.57 16.82
N LEU A 727 17.91 63.56 15.64
CA LEU A 727 16.73 64.39 15.33
C LEU A 727 15.48 63.94 16.10
N LEU A 728 15.26 62.63 16.26
CA LEU A 728 14.11 62.11 17.00
C LEU A 728 14.15 62.50 18.49
N TYR A 729 15.34 62.51 19.10
CA TYR A 729 15.54 62.96 20.48
C TYR A 729 15.41 64.49 20.67
N GLN A 730 15.43 65.29 19.59
CA GLN A 730 15.15 66.72 19.68
C GLN A 730 13.65 67.03 19.76
N VAL A 731 12.81 66.18 19.16
CA VAL A 731 11.35 66.40 19.05
C VAL A 731 10.55 65.61 20.10
N LEU A 732 11.08 64.48 20.60
CA LEU A 732 10.35 63.60 21.51
C LEU A 732 11.16 63.25 22.78
N PRO A 733 10.51 63.08 23.95
CA PRO A 733 11.17 62.58 25.14
C PRO A 733 11.85 61.23 24.87
N ARG A 734 13.08 61.06 25.38
CA ARG A 734 13.93 59.90 25.11
C ARG A 734 13.23 58.54 25.28
N GLN A 735 12.45 58.37 26.34
CA GLN A 735 11.69 57.13 26.62
C GLN A 735 10.62 56.84 25.54
N VAL A 736 9.99 57.88 24.98
CA VAL A 736 8.99 57.77 23.91
C VAL A 736 9.67 57.50 22.58
N ALA A 737 10.78 58.17 22.28
CA ALA A 737 11.61 57.92 21.10
C ALA A 737 12.13 56.47 21.07
N GLU A 738 12.64 55.96 22.19
CA GLU A 738 13.13 54.58 22.32
C GLU A 738 12.01 53.53 22.10
N GLN A 739 10.79 53.78 22.61
CA GLN A 739 9.62 52.92 22.33
C GLN A 739 9.22 52.93 20.84
N LEU A 740 9.18 54.11 20.20
CA LEU A 740 8.83 54.24 18.78
C LEU A 740 9.89 53.58 17.87
N MET A 741 11.17 53.72 18.19
CA MET A 741 12.26 53.02 17.48
C MET A 741 12.21 51.51 17.66
N ALA A 742 11.71 51.02 18.80
CA ALA A 742 11.41 49.61 19.03
C ALA A 742 10.11 49.13 18.34
N GLY A 743 9.42 49.99 17.59
CA GLY A 743 8.15 49.67 16.91
C GLY A 743 6.97 49.47 17.86
N GLN A 744 7.06 49.94 19.11
CA GLN A 744 6.04 49.75 20.12
C GLN A 744 4.96 50.82 20.04
N VAL A 745 3.71 50.43 20.29
CA VAL A 745 2.58 51.37 20.36
C VAL A 745 2.62 52.09 21.70
N VAL A 746 3.13 53.33 21.68
CA VAL A 746 3.11 54.25 22.83
C VAL A 746 1.66 54.42 23.31
N ARG A 747 1.42 54.16 24.59
CA ARG A 747 0.09 54.30 25.21
C ARG A 747 0.00 55.62 25.97
N PRO A 748 -1.15 56.30 26.00
CA PRO A 748 -1.35 57.42 26.91
C PRO A 748 -1.20 56.98 28.37
N GLU A 749 -0.32 57.64 29.12
CA GLU A 749 -0.16 57.44 30.56
C GLU A 749 -0.72 58.63 31.35
N GLN A 750 -1.32 58.32 32.51
CA GLN A 750 -1.78 59.33 33.47
C GLN A 750 -0.74 59.49 34.60
N PHE A 751 -0.47 60.73 34.96
CA PHE A 751 0.48 61.13 36.00
C PHE A 751 -0.27 61.89 37.09
N GLU A 752 -0.10 61.47 38.35
CA GLU A 752 -0.85 62.01 39.50
C GLU A 752 -0.05 63.10 40.22
N CYS A 753 1.25 62.86 40.43
CA CYS A 753 2.20 63.75 41.07
C CYS A 753 2.95 64.56 40.00
N VAL A 754 2.43 65.73 39.62
CA VAL A 754 2.98 66.61 38.58
C VAL A 754 2.90 68.07 39.03
N THR A 755 3.85 68.91 38.60
CA THR A 755 3.71 70.37 38.68
C THR A 755 4.14 71.01 37.37
N VAL A 756 3.33 71.97 36.90
CA VAL A 756 3.57 72.73 35.67
C VAL A 756 3.89 74.17 36.02
N TYR A 757 4.96 74.69 35.42
CA TYR A 757 5.33 76.10 35.41
C TYR A 757 4.95 76.73 34.08
N PHE A 758 4.42 77.95 34.14
CA PHE A 758 4.10 78.79 33.01
C PHE A 758 4.76 80.16 33.24
N SER A 759 5.52 80.65 32.27
CA SER A 759 5.94 82.05 32.20
C SER A 759 5.46 82.66 30.89
N ASP A 760 4.76 83.78 30.97
CA ASP A 760 4.47 84.64 29.82
C ASP A 760 5.72 85.48 29.51
N ILE A 761 6.09 85.65 28.23
CA ILE A 761 7.33 86.30 27.82
C ILE A 761 7.07 87.27 26.66
N VAL A 762 7.21 88.57 26.95
CA VAL A 762 6.94 89.64 25.99
C VAL A 762 8.10 89.80 24.98
N VAL A 763 7.75 90.21 23.76
CA VAL A 763 8.32 89.70 22.49
C VAL A 763 9.74 90.19 22.12
N ASP A 764 10.25 91.28 22.71
CA ASP A 764 11.42 91.99 22.15
C ASP A 764 12.82 91.46 22.55
N PHE A 765 12.92 90.44 23.41
CA PHE A 765 14.23 89.88 23.86
C PHE A 765 14.27 88.34 23.94
N LEU A 766 13.58 87.66 23.01
CA LEU A 766 13.29 86.22 23.11
C LEU A 766 14.53 85.30 23.11
N ASN A 767 15.41 85.37 22.10
CA ASN A 767 16.40 84.32 21.86
C ASN A 767 17.41 84.10 23.01
N ASP A 768 17.94 85.19 23.58
CA ASP A 768 18.94 85.10 24.65
C ASP A 768 18.30 84.68 25.99
N LEU A 769 17.05 85.08 26.22
CA LEU A 769 16.29 84.68 27.41
C LEU A 769 15.89 83.19 27.34
N TYR A 770 15.38 82.72 26.20
CA TYR A 770 15.08 81.30 25.98
C TYR A 770 16.35 80.44 26.07
N SER A 771 17.47 80.90 25.50
CA SER A 771 18.77 80.20 25.62
C SER A 771 19.25 80.14 27.08
N THR A 772 18.98 81.19 27.86
CA THR A 772 19.30 81.24 29.29
C THR A 772 18.43 80.30 30.10
N PHE A 773 17.11 80.25 29.82
CA PHE A 773 16.18 79.36 30.52
C PHE A 773 16.45 77.89 30.16
N ASP A 774 16.68 77.58 28.88
CA ASP A 774 17.03 76.23 28.41
C ASP A 774 18.33 75.71 29.02
N ARG A 775 19.27 76.61 29.35
CA ARG A 775 20.47 76.27 30.13
C ARG A 775 20.16 76.04 31.62
N ILE A 776 19.21 76.79 32.21
CA ILE A 776 18.85 76.67 33.63
C ILE A 776 18.07 75.39 33.91
N ILE A 777 17.10 75.02 33.05
CA ILE A 777 16.32 73.79 33.22
C ILE A 777 17.20 72.53 33.22
N GLY A 778 18.33 72.54 32.51
CA GLY A 778 19.29 71.43 32.47
C GLY A 778 19.97 71.09 33.81
N PHE A 779 19.76 71.89 34.86
CA PHE A 779 20.24 71.62 36.23
C PHE A 779 19.15 71.08 37.18
N TYR A 780 17.89 70.97 36.73
CA TYR A 780 16.75 70.53 37.55
C TYR A 780 16.02 69.34 36.89
N ASP A 781 15.29 68.54 37.67
CA ASP A 781 14.48 67.43 37.14
C ASP A 781 13.16 67.96 36.56
N VAL A 782 13.27 68.62 35.40
CA VAL A 782 12.17 69.30 34.70
C VAL A 782 12.25 69.08 33.18
N TYR A 783 11.10 68.95 32.54
CA TYR A 783 10.93 68.75 31.10
C TYR A 783 10.25 69.96 30.45
N LYS A 784 10.88 70.53 29.43
CA LYS A 784 10.31 71.60 28.60
C LYS A 784 9.24 71.03 27.66
N VAL A 785 8.05 71.62 27.65
CA VAL A 785 6.96 71.21 26.76
C VAL A 785 6.91 72.17 25.57
N GLU A 786 6.89 71.63 24.35
CA GLU A 786 6.72 72.44 23.15
C GLU A 786 5.27 72.95 23.03
N THR A 787 5.11 74.26 23.18
CA THR A 787 3.82 74.96 23.13
C THR A 787 3.72 75.90 21.93
N ILE A 788 2.53 75.97 21.33
CA ILE A 788 2.24 76.95 20.28
C ILE A 788 1.84 78.27 20.95
N GLY A 789 2.81 79.15 21.18
CA GLY A 789 2.60 80.48 21.78
C GLY A 789 3.88 81.16 22.24
N ASP A 790 3.68 82.29 22.91
CA ASP A 790 4.67 83.14 23.59
C ASP A 790 4.98 82.70 25.05
N ALA A 791 4.17 81.78 25.61
CA ALA A 791 4.40 81.21 26.92
C ALA A 791 5.47 80.10 26.93
N TYR A 792 6.40 80.17 27.89
CA TYR A 792 7.38 79.13 28.21
C TYR A 792 6.78 78.15 29.24
N MET A 793 6.54 76.90 28.82
CA MET A 793 5.97 75.83 29.66
C MET A 793 7.02 74.78 30.05
N VAL A 794 7.11 74.48 31.35
CA VAL A 794 8.01 73.47 31.91
C VAL A 794 7.27 72.62 32.94
N VAL A 795 7.55 71.32 33.01
CA VAL A 795 6.85 70.35 33.85
C VAL A 795 7.84 69.51 34.67
N SER A 796 7.52 69.19 35.92
CA SER A 796 8.23 68.16 36.70
C SER A 796 7.28 67.04 37.12
N GLY A 797 7.81 65.82 37.27
CA GLY A 797 7.03 64.58 37.41
C GLY A 797 6.62 63.93 36.07
N LEU A 798 7.10 64.46 34.94
CA LEU A 798 6.88 64.01 33.57
C LEU A 798 8.16 64.23 32.75
N PRO A 799 8.59 63.31 31.87
CA PRO A 799 8.06 61.96 31.64
C PRO A 799 8.39 60.99 32.79
N SER A 800 9.44 61.27 33.56
CA SER A 800 9.86 60.50 34.74
C SER A 800 9.09 60.91 36.00
N ARG A 801 8.49 59.93 36.69
CA ARG A 801 7.81 60.13 37.98
C ARG A 801 8.86 60.29 39.08
N ASN A 802 8.84 61.41 39.79
CA ASN A 802 9.82 61.75 40.84
C ASN A 802 9.21 61.82 42.27
N GLY A 803 7.99 61.34 42.45
CA GLY A 803 7.25 61.41 43.73
C GLY A 803 6.94 62.87 44.10
N ASP A 804 6.89 63.19 45.39
CA ASP A 804 6.58 64.55 45.87
C ASP A 804 7.66 65.61 45.54
N ALA A 805 8.70 65.25 44.77
CA ALA A 805 9.76 66.16 44.35
C ALA A 805 9.31 67.21 43.35
N HIS A 806 8.32 66.95 42.49
CA HIS A 806 7.94 67.83 41.37
C HIS A 806 7.71 69.29 41.76
N ALA A 807 7.08 69.54 42.91
CA ALA A 807 6.80 70.90 43.38
C ALA A 807 8.07 71.62 43.88
N ARG A 808 9.03 70.87 44.46
CA ARG A 808 10.33 71.40 44.88
C ARG A 808 11.19 71.76 43.67
N GLU A 809 11.28 70.87 42.68
CA GLU A 809 12.11 71.09 41.50
C GLU A 809 11.62 72.29 40.69
N ILE A 810 10.30 72.42 40.47
CA ILE A 810 9.71 73.61 39.84
C ILE A 810 9.94 74.88 40.69
N ALA A 811 9.81 74.82 42.02
CA ALA A 811 10.05 76.00 42.87
C ALA A 811 11.52 76.46 42.84
N LEU A 812 12.48 75.52 42.87
CA LEU A 812 13.91 75.84 42.78
C LEU A 812 14.28 76.37 41.39
N MET A 813 13.78 75.74 40.33
CA MET A 813 13.93 76.21 38.94
C MET A 813 13.34 77.62 38.77
N ALA A 814 12.14 77.89 39.29
CA ALA A 814 11.51 79.21 39.20
C ALA A 814 12.30 80.30 39.95
N LEU A 815 12.89 79.99 41.10
CA LEU A 815 13.80 80.89 41.82
C LEU A 815 15.09 81.15 41.04
N ALA A 816 15.69 80.12 40.42
CA ALA A 816 16.90 80.27 39.60
C ALA A 816 16.63 81.02 38.28
N ILE A 817 15.45 80.87 37.69
CA ILE A 817 14.96 81.69 36.57
C ILE A 817 14.79 83.14 37.03
N LEU A 818 14.17 83.40 38.19
CA LEU A 818 13.98 84.76 38.70
C LEU A 818 15.30 85.49 38.97
N ASP A 819 16.27 84.81 39.57
CA ASP A 819 17.63 85.33 39.83
C ASP A 819 18.36 85.66 38.51
N ALA A 820 18.32 84.75 37.53
CA ALA A 820 18.88 84.98 36.20
C ALA A 820 18.18 86.12 35.44
N VAL A 821 16.85 86.25 35.57
CA VAL A 821 16.07 87.37 34.98
C VAL A 821 16.46 88.69 35.63
N GLN A 822 16.65 88.75 36.95
CA GLN A 822 17.16 89.96 37.62
C GLN A 822 18.56 90.34 37.15
N TYR A 823 19.43 89.36 36.87
CA TYR A 823 20.77 89.61 36.33
C TYR A 823 20.78 90.02 34.84
N VAL A 824 19.68 89.79 34.10
CA VAL A 824 19.54 90.14 32.67
C VAL A 824 18.75 91.44 32.45
N LEU A 825 17.95 91.88 33.44
CA LEU A 825 17.14 93.12 33.38
C LEU A 825 17.68 94.28 34.24
N GLY A 826 18.83 94.10 34.91
CA GLY A 826 19.49 95.10 35.78
C GLY A 826 20.81 95.62 35.22
#